data_AF-A0A8J8TKC6-F1
#
_entry.id   AF-A0A8J8TKC6-F1
#
_cell.length_a   1.000
_cell.length_b   1.000
_cell.length_c   1.000
_cell.angle_alpha   90.00
_cell.angle_beta   90.00
_cell.angle_gamma   90.00
#
_symmetry.space_group_name_H-M   'P 1'
#
loop_
_entity.id
_entity.type
_entity.pdbx_description
1 polymer ?
#
loop_
_entity_poly.entity_id
_entity_poly.type
_entity_poly.pdbx_seq_one_letter_code
_entity_poly.pdbx_strand_id
1 'polypeptide(L)'
;MSSRLKIRDEILQKYKDLFGERVINDKIVSVEGLIEELAIEFSDEIKRVISKRRKWLESKEPVEKKGSFPSWDQVFEDADGNKRTFREIVQGMIDNFLVRESNLRWRLNDNVPIPKDAHPLNNPGLEITGPWYPLSRAYHQVNADVACAMEDEEDASPAWYIPYGSGKTVADVWEGRKNVKLFLSGKAPSPYYEKGKTYTINKPRDKWPTIFHRLPGLHLLDYDITLNDKPVPSIIVSAVIYTLNNYNSMKTAGSGVYFYLPKTQTPEEALVIEKILRRIERKLNLPIGTLKLALLYEEVNAGRYLPVILWIFRERLIKSNNGRWDYLGSLIEMWLQEKVLPDPQNITMTSPNMMAYQRYNALIMLMAGAKNGEADAAPVGGMAAVMLYPQTDPFQRNKYNPRALRGIKLDKLRERLIGLIFLSDEVKGKVTLDEILEGKVKGKLYDMFRQSWVATKEEDYVKAGNEPLRAKLEELQKMIDAPVKYVEVEGVKMPTVDSGLTPEEKSLFQRLGLLDENGKITPWVIRRDMIDTPDKLLGNKELWGGKDLWHALYDVPAGDITPEHVQHAFYMAANYGFQLLNGNLAAAIDDYELKQRFMNDLATYRIFTSWLWTLINRDAVITKDGYLKAPKLTKDGVIPADDVIKVSKGTKVKEIFESLWKLHLDWTNEFYKEQDMRASKRILEKFGKSEDKGLLEEVYKVLSKAYNAGPFREMSAKEASERIAKLLGTSPSEVEEEIINLAPRFDRSFAPVIMEILMKEFLFPKYIMNSGKILFVLSPLDPETRLKVMDSLFSFREMVEEKVKRGEIEKYVLEIYDYIYDEYH
;
A
#
# COMPACT_ATOMS: atom_id res chain seq x y z
N MET A 1 -13.69 -40.29 -2.33
CA MET A 1 -12.23 -40.17 -2.10
C MET A 1 -12.05 -39.31 -0.86
N SER A 2 -11.09 -39.61 0.01
CA SER A 2 -10.76 -38.72 1.13
C SER A 2 -10.37 -37.35 0.58
N SER A 3 -10.81 -36.26 1.22
CA SER A 3 -10.35 -34.89 0.92
C SER A 3 -8.82 -34.87 0.89
N ARG A 4 -8.25 -34.30 -0.16
CA ARG A 4 -6.80 -34.03 -0.29
C ARG A 4 -6.43 -32.70 0.36
N LEU A 5 -7.43 -31.86 0.62
CA LEU A 5 -7.29 -30.63 1.38
C LEU A 5 -7.17 -30.94 2.87
N LYS A 6 -6.15 -30.37 3.52
CA LYS A 6 -5.95 -30.39 4.97
C LYS A 6 -5.97 -28.95 5.49
N ILE A 7 -6.76 -28.70 6.51
CA ILE A 7 -6.77 -27.44 7.25
C ILE A 7 -6.16 -27.72 8.61
N ARG A 8 -5.25 -26.87 9.07
CA ARG A 8 -4.62 -27.01 10.38
C ARG A 8 -5.69 -27.11 11.48
N ASP A 9 -5.60 -28.13 12.34
CA ASP A 9 -6.62 -28.44 13.35
C ASP A 9 -6.96 -27.25 14.25
N GLU A 10 -5.95 -26.48 14.62
CA GLU A 10 -6.14 -25.29 15.45
C GLU A 10 -7.02 -24.22 14.77
N ILE A 11 -6.91 -24.07 13.46
CA ILE A 11 -7.75 -23.16 12.67
C ILE A 11 -9.19 -23.67 12.66
N LEU A 12 -9.39 -24.97 12.43
CA LEU A 12 -10.73 -25.57 12.51
C LEU A 12 -11.34 -25.43 13.89
N GLN A 13 -10.56 -25.57 14.97
CA GLN A 13 -11.06 -25.44 16.34
C GLN A 13 -11.44 -23.99 16.68
N LYS A 14 -10.58 -23.03 16.37
CA LYS A 14 -10.77 -21.60 16.74
C LYS A 14 -11.72 -20.85 15.79
N TYR A 15 -11.76 -21.24 14.52
CA TYR A 15 -12.46 -20.52 13.46
C TYR A 15 -13.45 -21.40 12.69
N LYS A 16 -13.99 -22.46 13.31
CA LYS A 16 -14.99 -23.37 12.71
C LYS A 16 -16.12 -22.64 11.97
N ASP A 17 -16.54 -21.49 12.47
CA ASP A 17 -17.63 -20.70 11.89
C ASP A 17 -17.29 -20.11 10.52
N LEU A 18 -16.01 -20.08 10.11
CA LEU A 18 -15.61 -19.66 8.76
C LEU A 18 -15.74 -20.79 7.72
N PHE A 19 -15.85 -22.04 8.17
CA PHE A 19 -15.88 -23.26 7.34
C PHE A 19 -17.26 -23.91 7.31
N GLY A 20 -17.38 -25.02 6.59
CA GLY A 20 -18.61 -25.80 6.43
C GLY A 20 -19.54 -25.27 5.34
N GLU A 21 -20.76 -25.81 5.30
CA GLU A 21 -21.73 -25.52 4.24
C GLU A 21 -22.36 -24.12 4.39
N ARG A 22 -22.61 -23.48 3.25
CA ARG A 22 -23.36 -22.23 3.12
C ARG A 22 -24.46 -22.41 2.09
N VAL A 23 -25.63 -21.84 2.38
CA VAL A 23 -26.74 -21.77 1.42
C VAL A 23 -26.74 -20.38 0.81
N ILE A 24 -26.40 -20.29 -0.47
CA ILE A 24 -26.38 -19.04 -1.23
C ILE A 24 -27.11 -19.26 -2.54
N ASN A 25 -28.13 -18.44 -2.80
CA ASN A 25 -28.93 -18.52 -4.02
C ASN A 25 -29.41 -19.96 -4.33
N ASP A 26 -29.97 -20.59 -3.28
CA ASP A 26 -30.48 -21.97 -3.26
C ASP A 26 -29.45 -23.06 -3.58
N LYS A 27 -28.15 -22.73 -3.53
CA LYS A 27 -27.05 -23.69 -3.62
C LYS A 27 -26.40 -23.92 -2.26
N ILE A 28 -26.23 -25.18 -1.90
CA ILE A 28 -25.42 -25.61 -0.77
C ILE A 28 -23.98 -25.76 -1.27
N VAL A 29 -23.06 -24.99 -0.73
CA VAL A 29 -21.64 -25.02 -1.09
C VAL A 29 -20.80 -25.12 0.18
N SER A 30 -19.94 -26.14 0.25
CA SER A 30 -18.93 -26.27 1.30
C SER A 30 -17.77 -25.31 1.03
N VAL A 31 -17.35 -24.55 2.05
CA VAL A 31 -16.21 -23.63 1.98
C VAL A 31 -14.93 -24.38 1.63
N GLU A 32 -14.59 -25.40 2.41
CA GLU A 32 -13.42 -26.25 2.18
C GLU A 32 -13.49 -27.01 0.84
N GLY A 33 -14.67 -27.50 0.45
CA GLY A 33 -14.85 -28.19 -0.82
C GLY A 33 -14.62 -27.27 -2.03
N LEU A 34 -15.06 -26.01 -1.96
CA LEU A 34 -14.80 -25.03 -3.03
C LEU A 34 -13.34 -24.59 -3.06
N ILE A 35 -12.69 -24.43 -1.90
CA ILE A 35 -11.23 -24.17 -1.83
C ILE A 35 -10.48 -25.33 -2.49
N GLU A 36 -10.82 -26.57 -2.17
CA GLU A 36 -10.19 -27.77 -2.75
C GLU A 36 -10.34 -27.80 -4.28
N GLU A 37 -11.56 -27.60 -4.79
CA GLU A 37 -11.83 -27.59 -6.24
C GLU A 37 -10.98 -26.53 -6.97
N LEU A 38 -10.99 -25.29 -6.46
CA LEU A 38 -10.24 -24.19 -7.05
C LEU A 38 -8.73 -24.41 -6.94
N ALA A 39 -8.25 -24.95 -5.82
CA ALA A 39 -6.84 -25.24 -5.62
C ALA A 39 -6.36 -26.34 -6.58
N ILE A 40 -7.16 -27.39 -6.81
CA ILE A 40 -6.87 -28.43 -7.80
C ILE A 40 -6.81 -27.84 -9.22
N GLU A 41 -7.74 -26.94 -9.56
CA GLU A 41 -7.86 -26.40 -10.90
C GLU A 41 -6.77 -25.36 -11.22
N PHE A 42 -6.43 -24.47 -10.29
CA PHE A 42 -5.68 -23.25 -10.60
C PHE A 42 -4.28 -23.15 -9.99
N SER A 43 -3.91 -23.97 -9.00
CA SER A 43 -2.61 -23.80 -8.31
C SER A 43 -1.41 -23.90 -9.26
N ASP A 44 -1.43 -24.81 -10.23
CA ASP A 44 -0.32 -24.96 -11.17
C ASP A 44 -0.32 -23.88 -12.26
N GLU A 45 -1.50 -23.38 -12.66
CA GLU A 45 -1.61 -22.23 -13.56
C GLU A 45 -1.04 -20.97 -12.88
N ILE A 46 -1.33 -20.76 -11.59
CA ILE A 46 -0.79 -19.67 -10.76
C ILE A 46 0.74 -19.74 -10.71
N LYS A 47 1.30 -20.88 -10.32
CA LYS A 47 2.77 -21.06 -10.28
C LYS A 47 3.42 -20.73 -11.61
N ARG A 48 2.84 -21.21 -12.72
CA ARG A 48 3.36 -20.97 -14.07
C ARG A 48 3.38 -19.48 -14.43
N VAL A 49 2.33 -18.73 -14.11
CA VAL A 49 2.28 -17.28 -14.44
C VAL A 49 3.20 -16.47 -13.52
N ILE A 50 3.28 -16.82 -12.24
CA ILE A 50 4.20 -16.19 -11.29
C ILE A 50 5.66 -16.45 -11.68
N SER A 51 6.04 -17.66 -12.08
CA SER A 51 7.40 -17.93 -12.55
C SER A 51 7.76 -17.19 -13.86
N LYS A 52 6.78 -16.78 -14.69
CA LYS A 52 7.04 -15.89 -15.85
C LYS A 52 7.44 -14.48 -15.41
N ARG A 53 6.84 -13.97 -14.32
CA ARG A 53 7.18 -12.65 -13.73
C ARG A 53 8.67 -12.57 -13.42
N ARG A 54 9.20 -13.59 -12.74
CA ARG A 54 10.63 -13.72 -12.44
C ARG A 54 11.49 -13.74 -13.69
N LYS A 55 11.15 -14.60 -14.66
CA LYS A 55 11.91 -14.71 -15.93
C LYS A 55 11.98 -13.37 -16.68
N TRP A 56 10.91 -12.58 -16.65
CA TRP A 56 10.88 -11.25 -17.24
C TRP A 56 11.82 -10.27 -16.51
N LEU A 57 11.80 -10.27 -15.17
CA LEU A 57 12.68 -9.44 -14.36
C LEU A 57 14.16 -9.77 -14.60
N GLU A 58 14.51 -11.05 -14.58
CA GLU A 58 15.88 -11.57 -14.76
C GLU A 58 16.39 -11.40 -16.19
N SER A 59 15.51 -11.11 -17.15
CA SER A 59 15.92 -10.87 -18.54
C SER A 59 16.90 -9.69 -18.64
N LYS A 60 18.01 -9.94 -19.32
CA LYS A 60 19.04 -8.95 -19.67
C LYS A 60 18.73 -8.18 -20.94
N GLU A 61 17.58 -8.44 -21.58
CA GLU A 61 17.15 -7.64 -22.72
C GLU A 61 16.92 -6.17 -22.30
N PRO A 62 17.25 -5.20 -23.19
CA PRO A 62 17.01 -3.79 -22.92
C PRO A 62 15.57 -3.52 -22.48
N VAL A 63 15.35 -2.63 -21.52
CA VAL A 63 14.03 -2.27 -20.97
C VAL A 63 13.10 -1.77 -22.07
N GLU A 64 13.62 -1.02 -23.05
CA GLU A 64 12.88 -0.58 -24.23
C GLU A 64 12.34 -1.76 -25.08
N LYS A 65 12.97 -2.93 -24.98
CA LYS A 65 12.54 -4.16 -25.66
C LYS A 65 11.67 -5.04 -24.74
N LYS A 66 12.17 -5.44 -23.57
CA LYS A 66 11.43 -6.34 -22.67
C LYS A 66 10.19 -5.69 -22.05
N GLY A 67 10.24 -4.37 -21.82
CA GLY A 67 9.18 -3.55 -21.25
C GLY A 67 8.34 -2.82 -22.30
N SER A 68 8.50 -3.11 -23.59
CA SER A 68 7.70 -2.49 -24.65
C SER A 68 6.22 -2.83 -24.50
N PHE A 69 5.35 -2.01 -25.09
CA PHE A 69 3.98 -2.43 -25.35
C PHE A 69 3.95 -3.73 -26.18
N PRO A 70 2.89 -4.55 -26.04
CA PRO A 70 2.69 -5.73 -26.89
C PRO A 70 2.74 -5.38 -28.37
N SER A 71 3.20 -6.31 -29.20
CA SER A 71 3.04 -6.15 -30.64
C SER A 71 1.55 -6.14 -30.99
N TRP A 72 1.19 -5.39 -32.03
CA TRP A 72 -0.21 -5.21 -32.41
C TRP A 72 -0.93 -6.50 -32.77
N ASP A 73 -0.21 -7.49 -33.29
CA ASP A 73 -0.64 -8.83 -33.68
C ASP A 73 -0.59 -9.85 -32.52
N GLN A 74 -0.04 -9.49 -31.36
CA GLN A 74 -0.02 -10.37 -30.20
C GLN A 74 -1.46 -10.69 -29.77
N VAL A 75 -1.79 -11.97 -29.69
CA VAL A 75 -3.14 -12.46 -29.35
C VAL A 75 -3.26 -12.71 -27.85
N PHE A 76 -4.37 -12.26 -27.28
CA PHE A 76 -4.79 -12.51 -25.90
C PHE A 76 -6.12 -13.25 -25.87
N GLU A 77 -6.35 -13.98 -24.79
CA GLU A 77 -7.54 -14.80 -24.56
C GLU A 77 -8.26 -14.33 -23.28
N ASP A 78 -9.59 -14.28 -23.30
CA ASP A 78 -10.40 -14.05 -22.09
C ASP A 78 -10.92 -15.35 -21.46
N ALA A 79 -11.66 -15.24 -20.36
CA ALA A 79 -12.19 -16.40 -19.65
C ALA A 79 -13.32 -17.15 -20.39
N ASP A 80 -13.79 -16.65 -21.53
CA ASP A 80 -14.74 -17.32 -22.43
C ASP A 80 -14.04 -17.99 -23.62
N GLY A 81 -12.71 -17.88 -23.72
CA GLY A 81 -11.91 -18.42 -24.83
C GLY A 81 -11.92 -17.55 -26.08
N ASN A 82 -12.47 -16.32 -26.01
CA ASN A 82 -12.40 -15.39 -27.12
C ASN A 82 -10.96 -14.95 -27.32
N LYS A 83 -10.51 -14.90 -28.57
CA LYS A 83 -9.16 -14.46 -28.92
C LYS A 83 -9.21 -13.15 -29.69
N ARG A 84 -8.42 -12.18 -29.25
CA ARG A 84 -8.27 -10.89 -29.92
C ARG A 84 -6.81 -10.45 -29.88
N THR A 85 -6.37 -9.83 -30.96
CA THR A 85 -5.07 -9.16 -31.02
C THR A 85 -5.04 -7.94 -30.10
N PHE A 86 -3.86 -7.49 -29.70
CA PHE A 86 -3.71 -6.25 -28.92
C PHE A 86 -4.39 -5.07 -29.62
N ARG A 87 -4.22 -4.97 -30.94
CA ARG A 87 -4.84 -3.92 -31.76
C ARG A 87 -6.35 -3.96 -31.70
N GLU A 88 -6.97 -5.13 -31.82
CA GLU A 88 -8.43 -5.29 -31.75
C GLU A 88 -8.99 -4.93 -30.38
N ILE A 89 -8.28 -5.28 -29.30
CA ILE A 89 -8.67 -4.93 -27.94
C ILE A 89 -8.62 -3.42 -27.75
N VAL A 90 -7.52 -2.76 -28.11
CA VAL A 90 -7.39 -1.31 -27.98
C VAL A 90 -8.38 -0.58 -28.88
N GLN A 91 -8.56 -1.02 -30.13
CA GLN A 91 -9.54 -0.44 -31.05
C GLN A 91 -10.96 -0.60 -30.53
N GLY A 92 -11.32 -1.75 -29.98
CA GLY A 92 -12.66 -1.98 -29.40
C GLY A 92 -12.99 -1.05 -28.22
N MET A 93 -11.99 -0.71 -27.42
CA MET A 93 -12.11 0.25 -26.32
C MET A 93 -12.26 1.69 -26.84
N ILE A 94 -11.48 2.06 -27.87
CA ILE A 94 -11.61 3.35 -28.56
C ILE A 94 -12.99 3.49 -29.21
N ASP A 95 -13.45 2.44 -29.89
CA ASP A 95 -14.76 2.40 -30.55
C ASP A 95 -15.90 2.55 -29.53
N ASN A 96 -15.76 1.97 -28.33
CA ASN A 96 -16.69 2.22 -27.23
C ASN A 96 -16.74 3.70 -26.84
N PHE A 97 -15.59 4.29 -26.56
CA PHE A 97 -15.51 5.69 -26.12
C PHE A 97 -16.03 6.68 -27.17
N LEU A 98 -15.68 6.44 -28.43
CA LEU A 98 -16.08 7.29 -29.55
C LEU A 98 -17.48 6.96 -30.09
N VAL A 99 -18.20 6.04 -29.46
CA VAL A 99 -19.56 5.61 -29.82
C VAL A 99 -19.62 5.15 -31.29
N ARG A 100 -18.60 4.40 -31.72
CA ARG A 100 -18.54 3.79 -33.05
C ARG A 100 -19.17 2.41 -33.01
N GLU A 101 -20.07 2.14 -33.94
CA GLU A 101 -20.61 0.80 -34.12
C GLU A 101 -19.54 -0.09 -34.78
N SER A 102 -19.15 -1.14 -34.06
CA SER A 102 -18.05 -2.04 -34.42
C SER A 102 -18.23 -3.37 -33.70
N ASN A 103 -17.91 -4.48 -34.37
CA ASN A 103 -17.88 -5.81 -33.74
C ASN A 103 -16.72 -5.96 -32.73
N LEU A 104 -15.73 -5.05 -32.78
CA LEU A 104 -14.65 -4.99 -31.82
C LEU A 104 -15.07 -4.31 -30.52
N ARG A 105 -16.14 -3.50 -30.52
CA ARG A 105 -16.57 -2.72 -29.35
C ARG A 105 -16.74 -3.62 -28.13
N TRP A 106 -16.15 -3.19 -27.01
CA TRP A 106 -16.34 -3.79 -25.69
C TRP A 106 -16.32 -2.70 -24.62
N ARG A 107 -17.00 -2.93 -23.50
CA ARG A 107 -17.05 -1.99 -22.38
C ARG A 107 -17.18 -2.70 -21.04
N LEU A 108 -16.90 -1.98 -19.97
CA LEU A 108 -16.99 -2.50 -18.61
C LEU A 108 -18.46 -2.66 -18.16
N ASN A 109 -18.73 -3.72 -17.41
CA ASN A 109 -19.99 -4.03 -16.73
C ASN A 109 -21.20 -4.05 -17.67
N ASP A 110 -21.08 -4.72 -18.81
CA ASP A 110 -22.11 -4.76 -19.84
C ASP A 110 -23.34 -5.60 -19.44
N ASN A 111 -23.07 -6.74 -18.80
CA ASN A 111 -24.08 -7.72 -18.44
C ASN A 111 -24.67 -7.47 -17.03
N VAL A 112 -23.82 -7.08 -16.07
CA VAL A 112 -24.21 -6.80 -14.69
C VAL A 112 -23.78 -5.37 -14.35
N PRO A 113 -24.71 -4.45 -14.05
CA PRO A 113 -24.37 -3.06 -13.79
C PRO A 113 -23.58 -2.87 -12.49
N ILE A 114 -22.96 -1.70 -12.35
CA ILE A 114 -22.27 -1.30 -11.13
C ILE A 114 -23.30 -1.04 -10.03
N PRO A 115 -23.20 -1.67 -8.85
CA PRO A 115 -24.07 -1.37 -7.72
C PRO A 115 -24.00 0.09 -7.28
N LYS A 116 -25.13 0.66 -6.87
CA LYS A 116 -25.23 2.10 -6.57
C LYS A 116 -24.29 2.55 -5.45
N ASP A 117 -24.09 1.72 -4.43
CA ASP A 117 -23.20 1.97 -3.29
C ASP A 117 -21.71 1.84 -3.66
N ALA A 118 -21.38 1.05 -4.67
CA ALA A 118 -20.01 0.85 -5.14
C ALA A 118 -19.60 1.77 -6.30
N HIS A 119 -20.53 2.56 -6.84
CA HIS A 119 -20.29 3.38 -8.02
C HIS A 119 -19.27 4.50 -7.74
N PRO A 120 -18.12 4.56 -8.45
CA PRO A 120 -17.00 5.43 -8.06
C PRO A 120 -17.28 6.93 -8.25
N LEU A 121 -18.10 7.28 -9.25
CA LEU A 121 -18.45 8.69 -9.50
C LEU A 121 -19.60 9.22 -8.63
N ASN A 122 -20.55 8.35 -8.27
CA ASN A 122 -21.75 8.72 -7.52
C ASN A 122 -21.52 8.72 -6.00
N ASN A 123 -20.46 8.06 -5.52
CA ASN A 123 -20.09 8.02 -4.11
C ASN A 123 -18.72 8.70 -3.88
N PRO A 124 -18.62 10.03 -4.06
CA PRO A 124 -17.37 10.74 -3.94
C PRO A 124 -16.83 10.79 -2.50
N GLY A 125 -15.52 10.86 -2.38
CA GLY A 125 -14.82 11.03 -1.11
C GLY A 125 -13.70 10.03 -0.92
N LEU A 126 -13.16 10.01 0.29
CA LEU A 126 -12.03 9.19 0.64
C LEU A 126 -12.43 7.72 0.83
N GLU A 127 -11.47 6.83 0.61
CA GLU A 127 -11.51 5.42 0.96
C GLU A 127 -10.47 5.18 2.06
N ILE A 128 -10.91 4.69 3.21
CA ILE A 128 -9.99 4.35 4.31
C ILE A 128 -9.47 2.92 4.11
N THR A 129 -8.20 2.69 4.43
CA THR A 129 -7.58 1.36 4.30
C THR A 129 -7.07 0.83 5.64
N GLY A 130 -7.06 -0.49 5.79
CA GLY A 130 -6.35 -1.17 6.87
C GLY A 130 -7.05 -2.43 7.37
N PRO A 131 -6.37 -3.24 8.19
CA PRO A 131 -6.90 -4.53 8.63
C PRO A 131 -7.99 -4.35 9.69
N TRP A 132 -8.92 -5.30 9.76
CA TRP A 132 -9.99 -5.32 10.78
C TRP A 132 -9.61 -6.08 12.06
N TYR A 133 -8.31 -6.31 12.27
CA TYR A 133 -7.75 -6.79 13.52
C TYR A 133 -6.72 -5.81 14.10
N PRO A 134 -6.78 -5.45 15.40
CA PRO A 134 -7.85 -5.76 16.36
C PRO A 134 -9.22 -5.20 15.95
N LEU A 135 -10.30 -5.73 16.56
CA LEU A 135 -11.69 -5.41 16.19
C LEU A 135 -12.00 -3.90 16.28
N SER A 136 -11.33 -3.14 17.15
CA SER A 136 -11.46 -1.67 17.22
C SER A 136 -11.17 -0.95 15.90
N ARG A 137 -10.29 -1.51 15.05
CA ARG A 137 -9.98 -0.95 13.72
C ARG A 137 -11.20 -0.95 12.82
N ALA A 138 -12.03 -2.00 12.86
CA ALA A 138 -13.29 -2.06 12.12
C ALA A 138 -14.28 -0.98 12.57
N TYR A 139 -14.45 -0.75 13.89
CA TYR A 139 -15.30 0.35 14.39
C TYR A 139 -14.84 1.71 13.87
N HIS A 140 -13.52 1.94 13.88
CA HIS A 140 -12.95 3.19 13.40
C HIS A 140 -13.20 3.42 11.92
N GLN A 141 -12.95 2.43 11.07
CA GLN A 141 -13.18 2.55 9.63
C GLN A 141 -14.66 2.67 9.29
N VAL A 142 -15.51 1.86 9.93
CA VAL A 142 -16.97 1.92 9.74
C VAL A 142 -17.49 3.30 10.13
N ASN A 143 -17.05 3.88 11.26
CA ASN A 143 -17.54 5.17 11.72
C ASN A 143 -17.00 6.38 10.92
N ALA A 144 -15.85 6.25 10.24
CA ALA A 144 -15.24 7.35 9.50
C ALA A 144 -16.16 7.92 8.39
N ASP A 145 -16.06 9.22 8.13
CA ASP A 145 -16.76 9.88 7.02
C ASP A 145 -16.06 9.60 5.67
N VAL A 146 -16.13 8.36 5.24
CA VAL A 146 -15.49 7.86 4.01
C VAL A 146 -16.52 7.20 3.11
N ALA A 147 -16.28 7.21 1.81
CA ALA A 147 -17.14 6.56 0.84
C ALA A 147 -16.96 5.04 0.86
N CYS A 148 -15.74 4.59 1.11
CA CYS A 148 -15.35 3.19 1.10
C CYS A 148 -14.43 2.86 2.28
N ALA A 149 -14.52 1.64 2.80
CA ALA A 149 -13.53 1.06 3.70
C ALA A 149 -12.96 -0.19 3.03
N MET A 150 -11.65 -0.20 2.83
CA MET A 150 -10.89 -1.31 2.30
C MET A 150 -10.30 -2.11 3.46
N GLU A 151 -10.97 -3.22 3.78
CA GLU A 151 -10.39 -4.24 4.66
C GLU A 151 -9.29 -4.99 3.91
N ASP A 152 -8.25 -5.42 4.62
CA ASP A 152 -6.97 -5.73 4.00
C ASP A 152 -6.32 -7.02 4.51
N GLU A 153 -6.31 -8.06 3.67
CA GLU A 153 -5.58 -9.33 3.88
C GLU A 153 -4.24 -9.41 3.11
N GLU A 154 -3.74 -8.30 2.57
CA GLU A 154 -2.50 -8.25 1.81
C GLU A 154 -1.37 -7.62 2.64
N ASP A 155 -0.89 -6.42 2.31
CA ASP A 155 0.31 -5.85 2.94
C ASP A 155 0.16 -5.61 4.46
N ALA A 156 -1.06 -5.43 4.98
CA ALA A 156 -1.28 -5.17 6.41
C ALA A 156 -1.75 -6.39 7.23
N SER A 157 -2.09 -7.53 6.62
CA SER A 157 -2.51 -8.75 7.33
C SER A 157 -2.38 -10.04 6.49
N PRO A 158 -1.16 -10.42 6.08
CA PRO A 158 -0.95 -11.59 5.23
C PRO A 158 -1.29 -12.91 5.95
N ALA A 159 -1.72 -13.91 5.16
CA ALA A 159 -2.45 -15.09 5.62
C ALA A 159 -1.76 -15.99 6.67
N TRP A 160 -0.43 -15.97 6.76
CA TRP A 160 0.35 -16.92 7.57
C TRP A 160 1.34 -16.24 8.53
N TYR A 161 1.34 -14.92 8.57
CA TYR A 161 2.36 -14.16 9.29
C TYR A 161 2.14 -14.19 10.81
N ILE A 162 3.11 -14.74 11.54
CA ILE A 162 3.12 -14.82 13.01
C ILE A 162 4.49 -14.30 13.51
N PRO A 163 4.54 -13.24 14.32
CA PRO A 163 5.82 -12.73 14.83
C PRO A 163 6.42 -13.68 15.87
N TYR A 164 7.74 -13.90 15.82
CA TYR A 164 8.46 -14.65 16.83
C TYR A 164 8.26 -14.06 18.23
N GLY A 165 8.06 -14.92 19.23
CA GLY A 165 7.88 -14.49 20.62
C GLY A 165 6.54 -13.82 20.93
N SER A 166 5.62 -13.72 19.96
CA SER A 166 4.28 -13.12 20.17
C SER A 166 3.35 -13.95 21.05
N GLY A 167 3.67 -15.24 21.27
CA GLY A 167 2.79 -16.21 21.93
C GLY A 167 1.56 -16.60 21.11
N LYS A 168 1.43 -16.07 19.88
CA LYS A 168 0.37 -16.44 18.95
C LYS A 168 0.73 -17.74 18.25
N THR A 169 -0.30 -18.52 17.98
CA THR A 169 -0.19 -19.79 17.26
C THR A 169 -0.84 -19.74 15.88
N VAL A 170 -1.61 -18.68 15.60
CA VAL A 170 -2.36 -18.44 14.37
C VAL A 170 -2.14 -16.99 13.92
N ALA A 171 -2.15 -16.74 12.61
CA ALA A 171 -1.98 -15.41 12.05
C ALA A 171 -3.20 -14.51 12.29
N ASP A 172 -2.96 -13.19 12.41
CA ASP A 172 -3.99 -12.20 12.74
C ASP A 172 -5.11 -12.09 11.68
N VAL A 173 -4.83 -12.50 10.45
CA VAL A 173 -5.79 -12.57 9.35
C VAL A 173 -7.02 -13.43 9.69
N TRP A 174 -6.88 -14.46 10.53
CA TRP A 174 -8.00 -15.32 10.92
C TRP A 174 -8.97 -14.61 11.86
N GLU A 175 -8.45 -13.81 12.80
CA GLU A 175 -9.30 -12.91 13.58
C GLU A 175 -9.88 -11.80 12.69
N GLY A 176 -9.13 -11.29 11.71
CA GLY A 176 -9.63 -10.36 10.69
C GLY A 176 -10.86 -10.90 9.96
N ARG A 177 -10.78 -12.11 9.39
CA ARG A 177 -11.88 -12.82 8.71
C ARG A 177 -13.11 -12.99 9.59
N LYS A 178 -12.90 -13.35 10.86
CA LYS A 178 -13.97 -13.46 11.86
C LYS A 178 -14.61 -12.11 12.16
N ASN A 179 -13.81 -11.07 12.33
CA ASN A 179 -14.25 -9.70 12.59
C ASN A 179 -15.08 -9.15 11.42
N VAL A 180 -14.63 -9.39 10.19
CA VAL A 180 -15.38 -9.08 8.95
C VAL A 180 -16.74 -9.74 8.98
N LYS A 181 -16.81 -11.07 9.16
CA LYS A 181 -18.09 -11.79 9.23
C LYS A 181 -19.00 -11.24 10.33
N LEU A 182 -18.45 -10.95 11.50
CA LEU A 182 -19.18 -10.42 12.65
C LEU A 182 -19.82 -9.05 12.32
N PHE A 183 -19.06 -8.13 11.73
CA PHE A 183 -19.53 -6.81 11.34
C PHE A 183 -20.54 -6.86 10.19
N LEU A 184 -20.24 -7.58 9.11
CA LEU A 184 -21.08 -7.61 7.92
C LEU A 184 -22.41 -8.34 8.17
N SER A 185 -22.44 -9.30 9.10
CA SER A 185 -23.69 -9.95 9.54
C SER A 185 -24.51 -9.13 10.52
N GLY A 186 -24.06 -7.94 10.93
CA GLY A 186 -24.75 -7.06 11.87
C GLY A 186 -24.70 -7.54 13.33
N LYS A 187 -23.74 -8.42 13.67
CA LYS A 187 -23.61 -9.04 15.01
C LYS A 187 -22.50 -8.43 15.85
N ALA A 188 -21.80 -7.41 15.35
CA ALA A 188 -20.74 -6.73 16.10
C ALA A 188 -21.28 -6.11 17.42
N PRO A 189 -20.63 -6.36 18.56
CA PRO A 189 -21.11 -5.88 19.86
C PRO A 189 -21.00 -4.36 19.96
N SER A 190 -22.09 -3.65 20.20
CA SER A 190 -22.07 -2.20 20.41
C SER A 190 -22.82 -1.88 21.71
N PRO A 191 -22.13 -1.61 22.84
CA PRO A 191 -20.69 -1.29 22.94
C PRO A 191 -19.75 -2.51 22.89
N TYR A 192 -18.54 -2.28 22.40
CA TYR A 192 -17.38 -3.17 22.47
C TYR A 192 -16.31 -2.58 23.38
N TYR A 193 -15.65 -3.41 24.18
CA TYR A 193 -14.61 -2.99 25.13
C TYR A 193 -13.26 -3.61 24.76
N GLU A 194 -12.24 -2.78 24.59
CA GLU A 194 -10.88 -3.22 24.31
C GLU A 194 -9.88 -2.27 24.96
N LYS A 195 -8.94 -2.82 25.74
CA LYS A 195 -7.84 -2.07 26.37
C LYS A 195 -8.32 -0.82 27.13
N GLY A 196 -9.39 -0.97 27.92
CA GLY A 196 -9.99 0.13 28.70
C GLY A 196 -10.73 1.18 27.89
N LYS A 197 -10.91 0.99 26.58
CA LYS A 197 -11.69 1.87 25.71
C LYS A 197 -13.00 1.22 25.29
N THR A 198 -14.02 2.06 25.12
CA THR A 198 -15.34 1.67 24.63
C THR A 198 -15.53 2.14 23.19
N TYR A 199 -16.03 1.25 22.33
CA TYR A 199 -16.30 1.50 20.93
C TYR A 199 -17.77 1.22 20.62
N THR A 200 -18.41 2.10 19.87
CA THR A 200 -19.81 1.99 19.45
C THR A 200 -19.91 2.22 17.94
N ILE A 201 -20.92 1.63 17.31
CA ILE A 201 -21.28 1.95 15.92
C ILE A 201 -22.20 3.17 15.95
N ASN A 202 -21.75 4.29 15.39
CA ASN A 202 -22.39 5.59 15.59
C ASN A 202 -23.33 6.00 14.44
N LYS A 203 -23.48 5.15 13.42
CA LYS A 203 -24.35 5.40 12.27
C LYS A 203 -25.07 4.14 11.79
N PRO A 204 -26.30 4.29 11.25
CA PRO A 204 -27.09 3.16 10.78
C PRO A 204 -26.42 2.49 9.58
N ARG A 205 -26.73 1.20 9.35
CA ARG A 205 -26.07 0.34 8.36
C ARG A 205 -26.11 0.88 6.93
N ASP A 206 -27.17 1.58 6.54
CA ASP A 206 -27.33 2.22 5.22
C ASP A 206 -26.42 3.44 5.00
N LYS A 207 -25.78 3.94 6.07
CA LYS A 207 -24.80 5.04 6.05
C LYS A 207 -23.37 4.56 6.25
N TRP A 208 -23.14 3.26 6.31
CA TRP A 208 -21.79 2.74 6.40
C TRP A 208 -21.05 2.99 5.08
N PRO A 209 -19.71 3.15 5.14
CA PRO A 209 -18.91 3.12 3.93
C PRO A 209 -19.10 1.78 3.21
N THR A 210 -19.02 1.80 1.89
CA THR A 210 -19.04 0.58 1.09
C THR A 210 -17.80 -0.24 1.40
N ILE A 211 -17.97 -1.56 1.61
CA ILE A 211 -16.88 -2.42 2.05
C ILE A 211 -16.25 -3.12 0.85
N PHE A 212 -14.96 -2.89 0.63
CA PHE A 212 -14.15 -3.62 -0.33
C PHE A 212 -13.15 -4.50 0.44
N HIS A 213 -13.00 -5.73 0.01
CA HIS A 213 -12.04 -6.68 0.58
C HIS A 213 -10.79 -6.73 -0.29
N ARG A 214 -9.64 -6.29 0.20
CA ARG A 214 -8.38 -6.42 -0.54
C ARG A 214 -7.91 -7.86 -0.46
N LEU A 215 -7.93 -8.54 -1.60
CA LEU A 215 -7.41 -9.89 -1.73
C LEU A 215 -5.88 -9.89 -1.61
N PRO A 216 -5.27 -10.96 -1.10
CA PRO A 216 -3.83 -11.13 -1.17
C PRO A 216 -3.38 -11.26 -2.63
N GLY A 217 -2.18 -10.76 -2.94
CA GLY A 217 -1.58 -10.88 -4.27
C GLY A 217 -1.39 -12.34 -4.69
N LEU A 218 -1.38 -12.59 -6.00
CA LEU A 218 -1.31 -13.94 -6.59
C LEU A 218 -0.03 -14.73 -6.21
N HIS A 219 1.00 -14.02 -5.72
CA HIS A 219 2.29 -14.56 -5.29
C HIS A 219 2.33 -15.04 -3.82
N LEU A 220 1.23 -14.89 -3.06
CA LEU A 220 1.14 -15.28 -1.66
C LEU A 220 0.48 -16.67 -1.50
N LEU A 221 1.01 -17.45 -0.55
CA LEU A 221 0.52 -18.79 -0.19
C LEU A 221 -0.03 -18.81 1.23
N ASP A 222 -1.05 -19.63 1.48
CA ASP A 222 -1.65 -19.86 2.80
C ASP A 222 -1.11 -21.19 3.35
N TYR A 223 -0.36 -21.13 4.44
CA TYR A 223 0.28 -22.30 5.05
C TYR A 223 -0.61 -23.04 6.06
N ASP A 224 -1.76 -22.48 6.44
CA ASP A 224 -2.72 -23.14 7.31
C ASP A 224 -3.68 -24.05 6.53
N ILE A 225 -3.74 -23.89 5.20
CA ILE A 225 -4.53 -24.74 4.30
C ILE A 225 -3.61 -25.33 3.22
N THR A 226 -3.53 -26.66 3.17
CA THR A 226 -2.66 -27.38 2.22
C THR A 226 -3.46 -28.35 1.35
N LEU A 227 -3.03 -28.50 0.09
CA LEU A 227 -3.50 -29.50 -0.86
C LEU A 227 -2.35 -30.45 -1.19
N ASN A 228 -2.48 -31.73 -0.85
CA ASN A 228 -1.37 -32.70 -0.93
C ASN A 228 -0.09 -32.19 -0.23
N ASP A 229 -0.26 -31.65 0.98
CA ASP A 229 0.81 -31.09 1.82
C ASP A 229 1.55 -29.87 1.22
N LYS A 230 1.04 -29.28 0.13
CA LYS A 230 1.53 -28.00 -0.42
C LYS A 230 0.56 -26.87 -0.06
N PRO A 231 1.04 -25.70 0.37
CA PRO A 231 0.18 -24.57 0.72
C PRO A 231 -0.64 -24.09 -0.49
N VAL A 232 -1.89 -23.70 -0.24
CA VAL A 232 -2.82 -23.23 -1.28
C VAL A 232 -2.58 -21.74 -1.56
N PRO A 233 -2.72 -21.25 -2.81
CA PRO A 233 -2.67 -19.81 -3.10
C PRO A 233 -3.64 -19.00 -2.22
N SER A 234 -3.15 -17.99 -1.50
CA SER A 234 -3.95 -17.24 -0.51
C SER A 234 -5.16 -16.55 -1.13
N ILE A 235 -5.07 -16.16 -2.41
CA ILE A 235 -6.18 -15.50 -3.12
C ILE A 235 -7.41 -16.41 -3.24
N ILE A 236 -7.20 -17.72 -3.40
CA ILE A 236 -8.29 -18.72 -3.47
C ILE A 236 -8.97 -18.80 -2.10
N VAL A 237 -8.17 -18.95 -1.04
CA VAL A 237 -8.67 -19.05 0.33
C VAL A 237 -9.47 -17.80 0.71
N SER A 238 -8.88 -16.62 0.50
CA SER A 238 -9.47 -15.33 0.83
C SER A 238 -10.77 -15.08 0.05
N ALA A 239 -10.77 -15.26 -1.28
CA ALA A 239 -11.94 -15.03 -2.11
C ALA A 239 -13.11 -15.96 -1.76
N VAL A 240 -12.85 -17.25 -1.48
CA VAL A 240 -13.88 -18.21 -1.09
C VAL A 240 -14.43 -17.90 0.30
N ILE A 241 -13.56 -17.75 1.31
CA ILE A 241 -14.00 -17.49 2.69
C ILE A 241 -14.80 -16.19 2.76
N TYR A 242 -14.30 -15.11 2.14
CA TYR A 242 -15.00 -13.83 2.15
C TYR A 242 -16.36 -13.92 1.45
N THR A 243 -16.42 -14.49 0.25
CA THR A 243 -17.68 -14.56 -0.52
C THR A 243 -18.72 -15.42 0.21
N LEU A 244 -18.37 -16.65 0.59
CA LEU A 244 -19.32 -17.61 1.14
C LEU A 244 -19.83 -17.21 2.54
N ASN A 245 -19.03 -16.50 3.33
CA ASN A 245 -19.46 -16.06 4.66
C ASN A 245 -20.24 -14.74 4.65
N ASN A 246 -20.11 -13.90 3.62
CA ASN A 246 -20.65 -12.54 3.66
C ASN A 246 -21.70 -12.24 2.58
N TYR A 247 -21.80 -13.02 1.50
CA TYR A 247 -22.68 -12.70 0.36
C TYR A 247 -24.13 -12.41 0.75
N ASN A 248 -24.78 -13.30 1.52
CA ASN A 248 -26.17 -13.11 1.93
C ASN A 248 -26.36 -11.88 2.83
N SER A 249 -25.43 -11.64 3.76
CA SER A 249 -25.51 -10.49 4.66
C SER A 249 -25.33 -9.17 3.90
N MET A 250 -24.40 -9.13 2.95
CA MET A 250 -24.18 -7.95 2.09
C MET A 250 -25.37 -7.70 1.17
N LYS A 251 -25.91 -8.75 0.53
CA LYS A 251 -27.11 -8.66 -0.31
C LYS A 251 -28.31 -8.14 0.47
N THR A 252 -28.57 -8.66 1.68
CA THR A 252 -29.65 -8.19 2.56
C THR A 252 -29.47 -6.73 2.97
N ALA A 253 -28.22 -6.27 3.14
CA ALA A 253 -27.90 -4.88 3.43
C ALA A 253 -27.98 -3.95 2.20
N GLY A 254 -28.39 -4.45 1.02
CA GLY A 254 -28.47 -3.66 -0.21
C GLY A 254 -27.13 -3.42 -0.90
N SER A 255 -26.11 -4.21 -0.56
CA SER A 255 -24.74 -4.14 -1.09
C SER A 255 -24.36 -5.46 -1.78
N GLY A 256 -23.07 -5.68 -2.03
CA GLY A 256 -22.53 -6.84 -2.72
C GLY A 256 -21.16 -7.25 -2.21
N VAL A 257 -20.53 -8.18 -2.94
CA VAL A 257 -19.18 -8.66 -2.65
C VAL A 257 -18.22 -7.95 -3.61
N TYR A 258 -17.38 -7.09 -3.05
CA TYR A 258 -16.46 -6.24 -3.80
C TYR A 258 -15.02 -6.49 -3.36
N PHE A 259 -14.12 -6.57 -4.32
CA PHE A 259 -12.71 -6.84 -4.08
C PHE A 259 -11.83 -5.69 -4.53
N TYR A 260 -10.76 -5.45 -3.79
CA TYR A 260 -9.57 -4.77 -4.30
C TYR A 260 -8.52 -5.82 -4.69
N LEU A 261 -7.93 -5.68 -5.88
CA LEU A 261 -6.94 -6.62 -6.41
C LEU A 261 -5.56 -5.94 -6.52
N PRO A 262 -4.58 -6.37 -5.70
CA PRO A 262 -3.25 -5.79 -5.71
C PRO A 262 -2.32 -6.45 -6.73
N LYS A 263 -1.25 -5.73 -7.09
CA LYS A 263 0.01 -6.24 -7.67
C LYS A 263 -0.11 -7.17 -8.89
N THR A 264 -1.20 -7.10 -9.66
CA THR A 264 -1.37 -7.85 -10.92
C THR A 264 -0.48 -7.25 -11.99
N GLN A 265 0.35 -8.05 -12.66
CA GLN A 265 1.33 -7.56 -13.65
C GLN A 265 1.03 -7.93 -15.10
N THR A 266 0.36 -9.04 -15.37
CA THR A 266 0.24 -9.59 -16.73
C THR A 266 -1.19 -10.01 -17.06
N PRO A 267 -1.55 -10.09 -18.37
CA PRO A 267 -2.85 -10.62 -18.80
C PRO A 267 -3.11 -12.05 -18.31
N GLU A 268 -2.09 -12.91 -18.25
CA GLU A 268 -2.29 -14.27 -17.78
C GLU A 268 -2.59 -14.35 -16.27
N GLU A 269 -2.00 -13.47 -15.46
CA GLU A 269 -2.39 -13.32 -14.05
C GLU A 269 -3.85 -12.86 -13.92
N ALA A 270 -4.23 -11.82 -14.67
CA ALA A 270 -5.60 -11.32 -14.70
C ALA A 270 -6.59 -12.42 -15.14
N LEU A 271 -6.24 -13.22 -16.14
CA LEU A 271 -7.07 -14.30 -16.65
C LEU A 271 -7.30 -15.40 -15.62
N VAL A 272 -6.27 -15.82 -14.89
CA VAL A 272 -6.42 -16.82 -13.82
C VAL A 272 -7.34 -16.30 -12.72
N ILE A 273 -7.19 -15.03 -12.34
CA ILE A 273 -8.06 -14.39 -11.33
C ILE A 273 -9.51 -14.32 -11.82
N GLU A 274 -9.73 -13.93 -13.07
CA GLU A 274 -11.09 -13.90 -13.67
C GLU A 274 -11.72 -15.30 -13.68
N LYS A 275 -10.96 -16.35 -14.04
CA LYS A 275 -11.44 -17.74 -14.00
C LYS A 275 -11.84 -18.18 -12.59
N ILE A 276 -11.05 -17.83 -11.57
CA ILE A 276 -11.35 -18.12 -10.15
C ILE A 276 -12.67 -17.45 -9.76
N LEU A 277 -12.83 -16.15 -10.00
CA LEU A 277 -14.03 -15.41 -9.62
C LEU A 277 -15.29 -15.90 -10.36
N ARG A 278 -15.17 -16.22 -11.66
CA ARG A 278 -16.26 -16.83 -12.44
C ARG A 278 -16.64 -18.21 -11.92
N ARG A 279 -15.66 -19.02 -11.49
CA ARG A 279 -15.93 -20.33 -10.91
C ARG A 279 -16.72 -20.21 -9.61
N ILE A 280 -16.37 -19.25 -8.75
CA ILE A 280 -17.14 -18.93 -7.54
C ILE A 280 -18.58 -18.53 -7.91
N GLU A 281 -18.77 -17.59 -8.85
CA GLU A 281 -20.10 -17.17 -9.29
C GLU A 281 -20.95 -18.33 -9.83
N ARG A 282 -20.38 -19.17 -10.71
CA ARG A 282 -21.07 -20.34 -11.26
C ARG A 282 -21.48 -21.33 -10.16
N LYS A 283 -20.61 -21.58 -9.18
CA LYS A 283 -20.91 -22.48 -8.05
C LYS A 283 -22.04 -21.97 -7.17
N LEU A 284 -22.14 -20.65 -7.05
CA LEU A 284 -23.20 -19.95 -6.33
C LEU A 284 -24.43 -19.65 -7.21
N ASN A 285 -24.45 -20.12 -8.47
CA ASN A 285 -25.49 -19.83 -9.45
C ASN A 285 -25.76 -18.32 -9.63
N LEU A 286 -24.71 -17.50 -9.56
CA LEU A 286 -24.77 -16.05 -9.73
C LEU A 286 -24.49 -15.66 -11.18
N PRO A 287 -25.10 -14.56 -11.69
CA PRO A 287 -24.67 -13.96 -12.94
C PRO A 287 -23.18 -13.63 -12.92
N ILE A 288 -22.49 -13.87 -14.04
CA ILE A 288 -21.08 -13.49 -14.17
C ILE A 288 -20.94 -11.97 -14.07
N GLY A 289 -20.02 -11.51 -13.22
CA GLY A 289 -19.85 -10.10 -12.92
C GLY A 289 -20.67 -9.60 -11.72
N THR A 290 -21.29 -10.49 -10.94
CA THR A 290 -21.94 -10.16 -9.67
C THR A 290 -20.92 -9.73 -8.61
N LEU A 291 -19.79 -10.43 -8.52
CA LEU A 291 -18.66 -10.02 -7.68
C LEU A 291 -17.92 -8.89 -8.40
N LYS A 292 -17.82 -7.71 -7.80
CA LYS A 292 -17.16 -6.55 -8.43
C LYS A 292 -15.71 -6.40 -8.00
N LEU A 293 -14.92 -5.75 -8.85
CA LEU A 293 -13.48 -5.63 -8.72
C LEU A 293 -13.03 -4.17 -8.84
N ALA A 294 -12.10 -3.78 -7.99
CA ALA A 294 -11.26 -2.60 -8.13
C ALA A 294 -9.81 -3.04 -8.34
N LEU A 295 -9.15 -2.55 -9.39
CA LEU A 295 -7.77 -2.92 -9.74
C LEU A 295 -6.76 -1.90 -9.22
N LEU A 296 -5.76 -2.31 -8.43
CA LEU A 296 -4.62 -1.43 -8.13
C LEU A 296 -3.70 -1.46 -9.35
N TYR A 297 -3.68 -0.36 -10.11
CA TYR A 297 -2.72 -0.22 -11.20
C TYR A 297 -1.39 0.26 -10.59
N GLU A 298 -0.70 -0.61 -9.87
CA GLU A 298 0.49 -0.26 -9.08
C GLU A 298 1.76 -1.00 -9.54
N GLU A 299 1.73 -1.60 -10.72
CA GLU A 299 2.86 -2.32 -11.29
C GLU A 299 3.14 -1.80 -12.70
N VAL A 300 4.39 -1.45 -13.02
CA VAL A 300 4.73 -0.86 -14.33
C VAL A 300 4.47 -1.83 -15.48
N ASN A 301 4.68 -3.13 -15.24
CA ASN A 301 4.43 -4.19 -16.20
C ASN A 301 2.93 -4.32 -16.51
N ALA A 302 2.04 -4.02 -15.56
CA ALA A 302 0.60 -3.96 -15.81
C ALA A 302 0.24 -2.83 -16.76
N GLY A 303 0.95 -1.70 -16.69
CA GLY A 303 0.69 -0.51 -17.49
C GLY A 303 0.74 -0.77 -18.99
N ARG A 304 1.69 -1.59 -19.45
CA ARG A 304 1.81 -1.96 -20.86
C ARG A 304 0.71 -2.92 -21.35
N TYR A 305 0.03 -3.59 -20.42
CA TYR A 305 -1.07 -4.50 -20.70
C TYR A 305 -2.43 -3.94 -20.25
N LEU A 306 -2.51 -2.69 -19.78
CA LEU A 306 -3.69 -2.17 -19.09
C LEU A 306 -4.99 -2.33 -19.90
N PRO A 307 -5.06 -2.04 -21.22
CA PRO A 307 -6.27 -2.29 -22.00
C PRO A 307 -6.69 -3.77 -22.05
N VAL A 308 -5.72 -4.69 -22.07
CA VAL A 308 -5.96 -6.14 -22.08
C VAL A 308 -6.45 -6.62 -20.71
N ILE A 309 -5.83 -6.15 -19.63
CA ILE A 309 -6.26 -6.47 -18.26
C ILE A 309 -7.69 -5.98 -18.02
N LEU A 310 -8.03 -4.77 -18.49
CA LEU A 310 -9.38 -4.22 -18.38
C LEU A 310 -10.37 -5.03 -19.22
N TRP A 311 -9.99 -5.47 -20.41
CA TRP A 311 -10.80 -6.34 -21.26
C TRP A 311 -11.06 -7.70 -20.62
N ILE A 312 -10.07 -8.29 -19.95
CA ILE A 312 -10.23 -9.56 -19.23
C ILE A 312 -11.20 -9.41 -18.05
N PHE A 313 -11.07 -8.33 -17.27
CA PHE A 313 -11.94 -8.05 -16.12
C PHE A 313 -13.23 -7.31 -16.45
N ARG A 314 -13.56 -7.15 -17.74
CA ARG A 314 -14.63 -6.24 -18.19
C ARG A 314 -16.00 -6.52 -17.57
N GLU A 315 -16.30 -7.76 -17.18
CA GLU A 315 -17.59 -8.10 -16.57
C GLU A 315 -17.77 -7.52 -15.16
N ARG A 316 -16.67 -7.18 -14.47
CA ARG A 316 -16.67 -6.88 -13.04
C ARG A 316 -15.85 -5.67 -12.59
N LEU A 317 -14.93 -5.18 -13.42
CA LEU A 317 -14.07 -4.05 -13.05
C LEU A 317 -14.87 -2.76 -12.99
N ILE A 318 -14.94 -2.12 -11.82
CA ILE A 318 -15.72 -0.89 -11.62
C ILE A 318 -14.86 0.33 -11.37
N LYS A 319 -13.63 0.14 -10.86
CA LYS A 319 -12.66 1.22 -10.64
C LYS A 319 -11.24 0.71 -10.71
N SER A 320 -10.28 1.59 -10.95
CA SER A 320 -8.85 1.32 -10.77
C SER A 320 -8.27 2.23 -9.69
N ASN A 321 -7.04 2.02 -9.24
CA ASN A 321 -6.37 2.90 -8.28
C ASN A 321 -4.95 3.26 -8.74
N ASN A 322 -4.52 4.49 -8.44
CA ASN A 322 -3.13 4.91 -8.62
C ASN A 322 -2.31 4.77 -7.31
N GLY A 323 -1.40 3.79 -7.24
CA GLY A 323 -0.43 3.64 -6.14
C GLY A 323 0.88 4.40 -6.41
N ARG A 324 1.51 4.97 -5.38
CA ARG A 324 2.83 5.63 -5.50
C ARG A 324 3.98 4.65 -5.24
N TRP A 325 3.99 4.03 -4.06
CA TRP A 325 5.15 3.27 -3.60
C TRP A 325 5.36 1.97 -4.36
N ASP A 326 4.33 1.14 -4.51
CA ASP A 326 4.45 -0.08 -5.31
C ASP A 326 4.77 0.22 -6.79
N TYR A 327 4.17 1.26 -7.38
CA TYR A 327 4.44 1.64 -8.78
C TYR A 327 5.90 2.07 -8.97
N LEU A 328 6.44 2.90 -8.07
CA LEU A 328 7.84 3.32 -8.14
C LEU A 328 8.79 2.16 -7.82
N GLY A 329 8.46 1.28 -6.87
CA GLY A 329 9.21 0.04 -6.62
C GLY A 329 9.28 -0.83 -7.88
N SER A 330 8.14 -1.03 -8.54
CA SER A 330 8.04 -1.73 -9.82
C SER A 330 8.86 -1.06 -10.93
N LEU A 331 8.91 0.28 -10.97
CA LEU A 331 9.73 1.03 -11.93
C LEU A 331 11.24 0.84 -11.68
N ILE A 332 11.67 0.83 -10.41
CA ILE A 332 13.05 0.52 -10.02
C ILE A 332 13.41 -0.90 -10.46
N GLU A 333 12.52 -1.87 -10.22
CA GLU A 333 12.68 -3.27 -10.60
C GLU A 333 12.77 -3.45 -12.13
N MET A 334 11.95 -2.73 -12.90
CA MET A 334 12.01 -2.75 -14.37
C MET A 334 13.38 -2.30 -14.88
N TRP A 335 13.90 -1.18 -14.36
CA TRP A 335 15.16 -0.58 -14.78
C TRP A 335 16.42 -1.21 -14.18
N LEU A 336 16.25 -2.19 -13.29
CA LEU A 336 17.29 -2.76 -12.45
C LEU A 336 18.62 -3.07 -13.14
N GLN A 337 18.56 -3.63 -14.35
CA GLN A 337 19.74 -4.06 -15.08
C GLN A 337 20.47 -2.90 -15.78
N GLU A 338 19.82 -1.75 -15.97
CA GLU A 338 20.25 -0.69 -16.88
C GLU A 338 20.45 0.67 -16.22
N LYS A 339 19.56 1.09 -15.33
CA LYS A 339 19.55 2.44 -14.74
C LYS A 339 19.27 2.40 -13.25
N VAL A 340 19.80 3.40 -12.55
CA VAL A 340 19.51 3.68 -11.14
C VAL A 340 18.63 4.92 -11.11
N LEU A 341 17.50 4.85 -10.41
CA LEU A 341 16.61 6.00 -10.24
C LEU A 341 17.17 6.99 -9.20
N PRO A 342 16.80 8.28 -9.27
CA PRO A 342 17.05 9.20 -8.16
C PRO A 342 16.24 8.78 -6.93
N ASP A 343 16.43 9.49 -5.82
CA ASP A 343 15.72 9.20 -4.58
C ASP A 343 14.18 9.11 -4.79
N PRO A 344 13.56 7.95 -4.49
CA PRO A 344 12.13 7.74 -4.69
C PRO A 344 11.24 8.67 -3.85
N GLN A 345 11.73 9.17 -2.70
CA GLN A 345 10.99 10.13 -1.88
C GLN A 345 10.71 11.44 -2.63
N ASN A 346 11.63 11.83 -3.52
CA ASN A 346 11.51 13.04 -4.34
C ASN A 346 10.71 12.84 -5.64
N ILE A 347 10.43 11.59 -6.04
CA ILE A 347 9.53 11.30 -7.17
C ILE A 347 8.08 11.32 -6.67
N THR A 348 7.43 12.48 -6.77
CA THR A 348 6.06 12.69 -6.28
C THR A 348 5.02 12.47 -7.37
N MET A 349 3.72 12.47 -7.01
CA MET A 349 2.61 12.41 -7.98
C MET A 349 2.55 13.61 -8.94
N THR A 350 3.43 14.61 -8.76
CA THR A 350 3.59 15.78 -9.63
C THR A 350 4.75 15.64 -10.62
N SER A 351 5.59 14.60 -10.49
CA SER A 351 6.67 14.31 -11.45
C SER A 351 6.09 13.98 -12.84
N PRO A 352 6.78 14.31 -13.94
CA PRO A 352 6.22 14.16 -15.29
C PRO A 352 5.68 12.76 -15.61
N ASN A 353 6.43 11.72 -15.22
CA ASN A 353 6.01 10.34 -15.42
C ASN A 353 4.80 9.95 -14.55
N MET A 354 4.74 10.44 -13.31
CA MET A 354 3.60 10.19 -12.42
C MET A 354 2.34 10.95 -12.85
N MET A 355 2.49 12.11 -13.49
CA MET A 355 1.37 12.83 -14.13
C MET A 355 0.85 12.06 -15.35
N ALA A 356 1.74 11.52 -16.19
CA ALA A 356 1.37 10.67 -17.32
C ALA A 356 0.67 9.38 -16.85
N TYR A 357 1.18 8.75 -15.79
CA TYR A 357 0.60 7.56 -15.16
C TYR A 357 -0.86 7.77 -14.70
N GLN A 358 -1.15 8.89 -14.02
CA GLN A 358 -2.51 9.22 -13.60
C GLN A 358 -3.43 9.52 -14.77
N ARG A 359 -2.96 10.29 -15.76
CA ARG A 359 -3.72 10.61 -16.98
C ARG A 359 -4.02 9.37 -17.81
N TYR A 360 -3.04 8.47 -17.95
CA TYR A 360 -3.21 7.20 -18.64
C TYR A 360 -4.26 6.34 -17.95
N ASN A 361 -4.17 6.18 -16.62
CA ASN A 361 -5.18 5.44 -15.87
C ASN A 361 -6.60 6.02 -16.06
N ALA A 362 -6.73 7.34 -15.93
CA ALA A 362 -8.02 8.03 -16.11
C ALA A 362 -8.59 7.86 -17.52
N LEU A 363 -7.76 8.01 -18.55
CA LEU A 363 -8.20 7.91 -19.94
C LEU A 363 -8.60 6.48 -20.31
N ILE A 364 -7.83 5.46 -19.90
CA ILE A 364 -8.15 4.06 -20.19
C ILE A 364 -9.41 3.62 -19.45
N MET A 365 -9.57 4.00 -18.18
CA MET A 365 -10.79 3.74 -17.42
C MET A 365 -12.01 4.43 -18.04
N LEU A 366 -11.87 5.69 -18.47
CA LEU A 366 -12.93 6.42 -19.17
C LEU A 366 -13.31 5.70 -20.47
N MET A 367 -12.34 5.33 -21.31
CA MET A 367 -12.61 4.74 -22.61
C MET A 367 -13.29 3.36 -22.48
N ALA A 368 -12.80 2.51 -21.57
CA ALA A 368 -13.37 1.19 -21.33
C ALA A 368 -14.72 1.26 -20.60
N GLY A 369 -14.87 2.21 -19.67
CA GLY A 369 -16.05 2.37 -18.82
C GLY A 369 -17.15 3.26 -19.38
N ALA A 370 -16.92 3.91 -20.53
CA ALA A 370 -17.92 4.80 -21.10
C ALA A 370 -19.19 4.04 -21.52
N LYS A 371 -20.36 4.57 -21.17
CA LYS A 371 -21.66 4.07 -21.58
C LYS A 371 -22.52 5.23 -22.06
N ASN A 372 -22.98 5.15 -23.30
CA ASN A 372 -23.84 6.18 -23.91
C ASN A 372 -23.24 7.59 -23.83
N GLY A 373 -21.90 7.71 -23.93
CA GLY A 373 -21.19 8.98 -23.84
C GLY A 373 -20.95 9.50 -22.41
N GLU A 374 -21.35 8.78 -21.37
CA GLU A 374 -21.10 9.10 -19.95
C GLU A 374 -20.05 8.15 -19.35
N ALA A 375 -19.33 8.59 -18.33
CA ALA A 375 -18.42 7.72 -17.57
C ALA A 375 -19.22 6.87 -16.57
N ASP A 376 -19.06 5.54 -16.60
CA ASP A 376 -19.68 4.60 -15.65
C ASP A 376 -18.64 4.05 -14.65
N ALA A 377 -17.37 3.95 -15.07
CA ALA A 377 -16.24 3.53 -14.25
C ALA A 377 -15.19 4.64 -14.15
N ALA A 378 -14.37 4.63 -13.11
CA ALA A 378 -13.41 5.70 -12.88
C ALA A 378 -12.20 5.26 -12.05
N PRO A 379 -11.05 5.95 -12.16
CA PRO A 379 -9.92 5.70 -11.27
C PRO A 379 -10.15 6.32 -9.88
N VAL A 380 -9.42 5.79 -8.90
CA VAL A 380 -9.29 6.29 -7.53
C VAL A 380 -7.88 6.87 -7.39
N GLY A 381 -7.79 8.03 -6.73
CA GLY A 381 -6.53 8.69 -6.42
C GLY A 381 -5.66 7.92 -5.42
N GLY A 382 -4.45 8.41 -5.17
CA GLY A 382 -3.45 7.71 -4.37
C GLY A 382 -3.59 7.92 -2.86
N MET A 383 -2.75 7.21 -2.11
CA MET A 383 -2.74 7.23 -0.64
C MET A 383 -2.28 8.58 -0.06
N ALA A 384 -3.09 9.16 0.82
CA ALA A 384 -2.65 10.17 1.78
C ALA A 384 -2.41 9.52 3.17
N ALA A 385 -1.17 9.07 3.40
CA ALA A 385 -0.79 8.26 4.56
C ALA A 385 -0.44 9.03 5.84
N VAL A 386 -0.46 10.37 5.83
CA VAL A 386 -0.05 11.16 7.00
C VAL A 386 -1.01 10.92 8.17
N MET A 387 -0.44 10.68 9.35
CA MET A 387 -1.11 10.65 10.63
C MET A 387 -0.89 11.97 11.37
N LEU A 388 -1.96 12.52 11.95
CA LEU A 388 -1.84 13.66 12.85
C LEU A 388 -1.16 13.25 14.16
N TYR A 389 -0.25 14.07 14.65
CA TYR A 389 0.35 13.86 15.97
C TYR A 389 -0.68 14.18 17.06
N PRO A 390 -0.77 13.34 18.12
CA PRO A 390 -1.65 13.61 19.25
C PRO A 390 -1.14 14.81 20.05
N GLN A 391 -2.05 15.45 20.82
CA GLN A 391 -1.70 16.55 21.73
C GLN A 391 -0.70 16.12 22.82
N THR A 392 -0.65 14.83 23.13
CA THR A 392 0.27 14.22 24.10
C THR A 392 1.62 13.84 23.50
N ASP A 393 1.92 14.21 22.25
CA ASP A 393 3.23 13.94 21.66
C ASP A 393 4.34 14.61 22.49
N PRO A 394 5.35 13.84 22.96
CA PRO A 394 6.38 14.33 23.88
C PRO A 394 7.25 15.45 23.29
N PHE A 395 7.30 15.56 21.96
CA PHE A 395 8.08 16.56 21.23
C PHE A 395 7.18 17.67 20.66
N GLN A 396 5.90 17.71 21.04
CA GLN A 396 4.90 18.70 20.61
C GLN A 396 4.84 18.83 19.08
N ARG A 397 4.98 17.71 18.37
CA ARG A 397 4.96 17.67 16.89
C ARG A 397 3.57 17.85 16.28
N ASN A 398 2.52 17.86 17.11
CA ASN A 398 1.17 18.30 16.73
C ASN A 398 1.15 19.72 16.13
N LYS A 399 2.16 20.55 16.42
CA LYS A 399 2.39 21.82 15.72
C LYS A 399 2.48 21.68 14.19
N TYR A 400 2.88 20.52 13.66
CA TYR A 400 2.95 20.25 12.22
C TYR A 400 1.63 19.77 11.60
N ASN A 401 0.58 19.52 12.40
CA ASN A 401 -0.72 19.05 11.89
C ASN A 401 -1.37 19.99 10.85
N PRO A 402 -1.29 21.34 10.96
CA PRO A 402 -1.78 22.24 9.90
C PRO A 402 -1.13 21.98 8.53
N ARG A 403 0.15 21.61 8.50
CA ARG A 403 0.85 21.22 7.25
C ARG A 403 0.23 19.98 6.63
N ALA A 404 -0.06 18.97 7.45
CA ALA A 404 -0.69 17.73 7.01
C ALA A 404 -2.09 18.00 6.44
N LEU A 405 -2.91 18.78 7.14
CA LEU A 405 -4.26 19.16 6.71
C LEU A 405 -4.24 19.93 5.37
N ARG A 406 -3.31 20.88 5.21
CA ARG A 406 -3.13 21.60 3.95
C ARG A 406 -2.68 20.65 2.83
N GLY A 407 -1.72 19.77 3.14
CA GLY A 407 -1.14 18.81 2.19
C GLY A 407 -2.19 17.88 1.58
N ILE A 408 -3.04 17.25 2.39
CA ILE A 408 -4.11 16.38 1.86
C ILE A 408 -5.09 17.15 0.98
N LYS A 409 -5.54 18.34 1.39
CA LYS A 409 -6.49 19.12 0.58
C LYS A 409 -5.92 19.46 -0.80
N LEU A 410 -4.65 19.89 -0.86
CA LEU A 410 -3.98 20.21 -2.11
C LEU A 410 -3.77 18.98 -2.99
N ASP A 411 -3.36 17.85 -2.41
CA ASP A 411 -3.18 16.62 -3.15
C ASP A 411 -4.51 16.12 -3.74
N LYS A 412 -5.60 16.14 -2.96
CA LYS A 412 -6.92 15.70 -3.43
C LYS A 412 -7.55 16.67 -4.42
N LEU A 413 -7.27 17.98 -4.30
CA LEU A 413 -7.61 18.95 -5.34
C LEU A 413 -6.81 18.72 -6.63
N ARG A 414 -5.51 18.44 -6.54
CA ARG A 414 -4.68 18.12 -7.72
C ARG A 414 -5.20 16.87 -8.44
N GLU A 415 -5.48 15.79 -7.71
CA GLU A 415 -6.10 14.57 -8.26
C GLU A 415 -7.46 14.88 -8.90
N ARG A 416 -8.26 15.73 -8.25
CA ARG A 416 -9.54 16.16 -8.81
C ARG A 416 -9.38 16.82 -10.18
N LEU A 417 -8.46 17.79 -10.27
CA LEU A 417 -8.25 18.57 -11.49
C LEU A 417 -7.58 17.76 -12.61
N ILE A 418 -6.66 16.85 -12.30
CA ILE A 418 -6.01 16.01 -13.34
C ILE A 418 -7.01 15.06 -14.01
N GLY A 419 -8.13 14.75 -13.34
CA GLY A 419 -9.22 13.91 -13.85
C GLY A 419 -10.29 14.64 -14.65
N LEU A 420 -10.18 15.98 -14.81
CA LEU A 420 -11.08 16.73 -15.68
C LEU A 420 -10.62 16.55 -17.12
N ILE A 421 -11.38 15.79 -17.90
CA ILE A 421 -11.07 15.48 -19.31
C ILE A 421 -12.15 16.10 -20.20
N PHE A 422 -11.76 16.93 -21.16
CA PHE A 422 -12.70 17.56 -22.09
C PHE A 422 -12.50 17.05 -23.52
N LEU A 423 -13.46 16.27 -24.02
CA LEU A 423 -13.46 15.76 -25.39
C LEU A 423 -14.09 16.79 -26.34
N SER A 424 -13.30 17.40 -27.21
CA SER A 424 -13.75 18.37 -28.21
C SER A 424 -12.85 18.37 -29.44
N ASP A 425 -13.41 18.49 -30.65
CA ASP A 425 -12.63 18.63 -31.89
C ASP A 425 -12.41 20.11 -32.28
N GLU A 426 -13.12 21.04 -31.64
CA GLU A 426 -13.07 22.48 -31.95
C GLU A 426 -11.93 23.19 -31.21
N VAL A 427 -11.54 22.66 -30.05
CA VAL A 427 -10.51 23.25 -29.19
C VAL A 427 -9.13 22.69 -29.54
N LYS A 428 -8.24 23.54 -30.07
CA LYS A 428 -6.84 23.19 -30.41
C LYS A 428 -5.81 23.67 -29.37
N GLY A 429 -6.27 24.10 -28.19
CA GLY A 429 -5.43 24.68 -27.14
C GLY A 429 -6.05 24.52 -25.75
N LYS A 430 -5.73 25.43 -24.83
CA LYS A 430 -6.34 25.44 -23.49
C LYS A 430 -7.75 26.02 -23.56
N VAL A 431 -8.62 25.51 -22.71
CA VAL A 431 -9.94 26.08 -22.41
C VAL A 431 -10.15 26.01 -20.91
N THR A 432 -10.89 26.97 -20.36
CA THR A 432 -11.16 27.01 -18.92
C THR A 432 -12.39 26.17 -18.57
N LEU A 433 -12.45 25.69 -17.32
CA LEU A 433 -13.62 24.99 -16.79
C LEU A 433 -14.87 25.87 -16.86
N ASP A 434 -14.74 27.17 -16.54
CA ASP A 434 -15.85 28.13 -16.57
C ASP A 434 -16.44 28.24 -17.99
N GLU A 435 -15.60 28.36 -19.03
CA GLU A 435 -16.07 28.40 -20.42
C GLU A 435 -16.80 27.11 -20.85
N ILE A 436 -16.35 25.96 -20.37
CA ILE A 436 -17.00 24.67 -20.62
C ILE A 436 -18.38 24.62 -19.94
N LEU A 437 -18.47 25.01 -18.67
CA LEU A 437 -19.71 24.97 -17.89
C LEU A 437 -20.74 26.00 -18.41
N GLU A 438 -20.28 27.14 -18.92
CA GLU A 438 -21.13 28.17 -19.55
C GLU A 438 -21.55 27.80 -20.99
N GLY A 439 -21.03 26.71 -21.55
CA GLY A 439 -21.36 26.26 -22.91
C GLY A 439 -20.75 27.14 -24.03
N LYS A 440 -19.68 27.89 -23.74
CA LYS A 440 -18.97 28.71 -24.72
C LYS A 440 -18.19 27.88 -25.74
N VAL A 441 -17.85 26.64 -25.39
CA VAL A 441 -17.19 25.67 -26.26
C VAL A 441 -18.00 24.38 -26.37
N LYS A 442 -18.00 23.77 -27.56
CA LYS A 442 -18.69 22.51 -27.78
C LYS A 442 -17.79 21.34 -27.39
N GLY A 443 -18.31 20.41 -26.60
CA GLY A 443 -17.62 19.19 -26.21
C GLY A 443 -18.29 18.49 -25.04
N LYS A 444 -17.61 17.49 -24.49
CA LYS A 444 -18.07 16.74 -23.32
C LYS A 444 -17.00 16.73 -22.24
N LEU A 445 -17.37 17.18 -21.04
CA LEU A 445 -16.52 17.13 -19.85
C LEU A 445 -16.76 15.83 -19.09
N TYR A 446 -15.68 15.18 -18.70
CA TYR A 446 -15.64 14.02 -17.83
C TYR A 446 -14.85 14.35 -16.58
N ASP A 447 -15.21 13.68 -15.51
CA ASP A 447 -14.84 14.07 -14.17
C ASP A 447 -14.40 12.85 -13.34
N MET A 448 -13.17 12.41 -13.59
CA MET A 448 -12.77 11.02 -13.34
C MET A 448 -12.33 10.73 -11.90
N PHE A 449 -11.60 11.62 -11.23
CA PHE A 449 -11.13 11.38 -9.86
C PHE A 449 -12.11 11.96 -8.83
N ARG A 450 -13.16 11.19 -8.49
CA ARG A 450 -14.12 11.49 -7.40
C ARG A 450 -13.79 10.80 -6.08
N GLN A 451 -12.90 9.81 -6.11
CA GLN A 451 -12.48 9.02 -4.95
C GLN A 451 -10.95 9.03 -4.79
N SER A 452 -10.46 8.88 -3.56
CA SER A 452 -9.03 8.80 -3.25
C SER A 452 -8.77 8.12 -1.90
N TRP A 453 -7.53 7.81 -1.55
CA TRP A 453 -7.22 7.02 -0.35
C TRP A 453 -6.76 7.85 0.86
N VAL A 454 -7.05 7.34 2.05
CA VAL A 454 -6.61 7.88 3.34
C VAL A 454 -6.26 6.76 4.32
N ALA A 455 -5.23 6.94 5.14
CA ALA A 455 -4.82 5.93 6.12
C ALA A 455 -5.29 6.21 7.56
N THR A 456 -6.03 7.30 7.78
CA THR A 456 -6.43 7.75 9.11
C THR A 456 -7.91 8.10 9.19
N LYS A 457 -8.45 7.95 10.40
CA LYS A 457 -9.85 8.22 10.76
C LYS A 457 -10.08 9.63 11.31
N GLU A 458 -9.02 10.42 11.49
CA GLU A 458 -9.11 11.72 12.15
C GLU A 458 -10.00 12.68 11.35
N GLU A 459 -11.06 13.18 12.00
CA GLU A 459 -12.19 13.85 11.33
C GLU A 459 -11.75 15.06 10.52
N ASP A 460 -10.88 15.91 11.07
CA ASP A 460 -10.37 17.10 10.38
C ASP A 460 -9.57 16.75 9.11
N TYR A 461 -8.80 15.66 9.16
CA TYR A 461 -7.98 15.21 8.04
C TYR A 461 -8.84 14.58 6.94
N VAL A 462 -9.80 13.73 7.33
CA VAL A 462 -10.79 13.15 6.41
C VAL A 462 -11.63 14.24 5.76
N LYS A 463 -12.10 15.23 6.53
CA LYS A 463 -12.85 16.38 6.02
C LYS A 463 -12.04 17.18 5.00
N ALA A 464 -10.77 17.49 5.30
CA ALA A 464 -9.89 18.25 4.42
C ALA A 464 -9.68 17.57 3.05
N GLY A 465 -9.54 16.24 3.01
CA GLY A 465 -9.44 15.48 1.76
C GLY A 465 -10.76 15.29 1.03
N ASN A 466 -11.88 15.13 1.76
CA ASN A 466 -13.21 14.97 1.16
C ASN A 466 -13.73 16.24 0.47
N GLU A 467 -13.39 17.42 0.99
CA GLU A 467 -13.90 18.70 0.49
C GLU A 467 -13.72 18.88 -1.04
N PRO A 468 -12.51 18.78 -1.63
CA PRO A 468 -12.34 18.89 -3.07
C PRO A 468 -12.99 17.73 -3.86
N LEU A 469 -13.00 16.51 -3.30
CA LEU A 469 -13.53 15.31 -3.96
C LEU A 469 -15.05 15.32 -4.08
N ARG A 470 -15.76 15.90 -3.09
CA ARG A 470 -17.23 15.93 -3.01
C ARG A 470 -17.84 17.18 -3.62
N ALA A 471 -17.07 18.24 -3.79
CA ALA A 471 -17.57 19.50 -4.33
C ALA A 471 -18.14 19.38 -5.74
N LYS A 472 -19.08 20.27 -6.05
CA LYS A 472 -19.59 20.46 -7.41
C LYS A 472 -18.52 21.17 -8.25
N LEU A 473 -18.57 20.97 -9.56
CA LEU A 473 -17.58 21.54 -10.49
C LEU A 473 -17.53 23.08 -10.41
N GLU A 474 -18.69 23.73 -10.25
CA GLU A 474 -18.85 25.19 -10.18
C GLU A 474 -18.21 25.81 -8.92
N GLU A 475 -17.92 24.99 -7.91
CA GLU A 475 -17.33 25.44 -6.64
C GLU A 475 -15.80 25.27 -6.61
N LEU A 476 -15.23 24.49 -7.53
CA LEU A 476 -13.79 24.21 -7.54
C LEU A 476 -12.95 25.48 -7.75
N GLN A 477 -13.35 26.34 -8.69
CA GLN A 477 -12.64 27.61 -8.95
C GLN A 477 -12.74 28.54 -7.73
N LYS A 478 -13.90 28.59 -7.06
CA LYS A 478 -14.09 29.40 -5.85
C LYS A 478 -13.18 28.94 -4.71
N MET A 479 -12.96 27.63 -4.55
CA MET A 479 -11.99 27.14 -3.57
C MET A 479 -10.58 27.61 -3.88
N ILE A 480 -10.17 27.62 -5.16
CA ILE A 480 -8.84 28.07 -5.58
C ILE A 480 -8.66 29.58 -5.35
N ASP A 481 -9.71 30.36 -5.59
CA ASP A 481 -9.70 31.82 -5.51
C ASP A 481 -10.06 32.37 -4.11
N ALA A 482 -10.37 31.51 -3.15
CA ALA A 482 -10.69 31.93 -1.79
C ALA A 482 -9.52 32.72 -1.14
N PRO A 483 -9.80 33.71 -0.28
CA PRO A 483 -8.77 34.47 0.41
C PRO A 483 -7.81 33.56 1.19
N VAL A 484 -6.52 33.83 1.11
CA VAL A 484 -5.51 33.09 1.86
C VAL A 484 -5.44 33.64 3.28
N LYS A 485 -5.66 32.76 4.26
CA LYS A 485 -5.52 33.02 5.69
C LYS A 485 -4.30 32.28 6.20
N TYR A 486 -3.57 32.88 7.13
CA TYR A 486 -2.35 32.30 7.67
C TYR A 486 -2.47 32.03 9.16
N VAL A 487 -1.82 30.95 9.59
CA VAL A 487 -1.49 30.66 10.99
C VAL A 487 0.01 30.62 11.13
N GLU A 488 0.52 31.02 12.29
CA GLU A 488 1.95 31.00 12.57
C GLU A 488 2.30 29.74 13.35
N VAL A 489 3.24 28.95 12.83
CA VAL A 489 3.76 27.73 13.46
C VAL A 489 5.27 27.86 13.54
N GLU A 490 5.79 28.07 14.74
CA GLU A 490 7.25 28.24 14.98
C GLU A 490 7.92 29.30 14.09
N GLY A 491 7.26 30.45 13.89
CA GLY A 491 7.78 31.53 13.04
C GLY A 491 7.59 31.31 11.54
N VAL A 492 7.01 30.18 11.13
CA VAL A 492 6.63 29.90 9.73
C VAL A 492 5.16 30.26 9.53
N LYS A 493 4.88 31.18 8.61
CA LYS A 493 3.51 31.47 8.17
C LYS A 493 3.00 30.35 7.28
N MET A 494 1.97 29.65 7.75
CA MET A 494 1.36 28.52 7.05
C MET A 494 -0.07 28.86 6.63
N PRO A 495 -0.47 28.59 5.38
CA PRO A 495 -1.86 28.72 4.97
C PRO A 495 -2.77 27.79 5.75
N THR A 496 -3.95 28.26 6.13
CA THR A 496 -4.97 27.40 6.74
C THR A 496 -5.57 26.44 5.71
N VAL A 497 -6.20 25.36 6.18
CA VAL A 497 -6.84 24.37 5.30
C VAL A 497 -8.03 24.96 4.51
N ASP A 498 -8.73 25.96 5.03
CA ASP A 498 -9.85 26.65 4.35
C ASP A 498 -9.40 27.75 3.37
N SER A 499 -8.10 28.02 3.28
CA SER A 499 -7.55 29.02 2.35
C SER A 499 -7.65 28.58 0.89
N GLY A 500 -7.77 29.55 -0.02
CA GLY A 500 -7.47 29.32 -1.44
C GLY A 500 -5.99 29.08 -1.69
N LEU A 501 -5.60 28.91 -2.95
CA LEU A 501 -4.20 28.61 -3.30
C LEU A 501 -3.31 29.84 -3.05
N THR A 502 -2.16 29.65 -2.40
CA THR A 502 -1.13 30.69 -2.30
C THR A 502 -0.51 30.98 -3.69
N PRO A 503 0.21 32.09 -3.86
CA PRO A 503 0.93 32.35 -5.12
C PRO A 503 1.87 31.20 -5.54
N GLU A 504 2.57 30.57 -4.60
CA GLU A 504 3.49 29.46 -4.85
C GLU A 504 2.73 28.19 -5.27
N GLU A 505 1.62 27.90 -4.60
CA GLU A 505 0.74 26.77 -4.93
C GLU A 505 0.04 26.97 -6.29
N LYS A 506 -0.45 28.19 -6.59
CA LYS A 506 -0.98 28.54 -7.92
C LYS A 506 0.08 28.32 -8.99
N SER A 507 1.31 28.81 -8.77
CA SER A 507 2.43 28.63 -9.69
C SER A 507 2.76 27.15 -9.90
N LEU A 508 2.69 26.31 -8.86
CA LEU A 508 2.83 24.86 -9.00
C LEU A 508 1.73 24.28 -9.90
N PHE A 509 0.46 24.58 -9.63
CA PHE A 509 -0.66 24.06 -10.41
C PHE A 509 -0.62 24.53 -11.87
N GLN A 510 -0.14 25.75 -12.13
CA GLN A 510 0.13 26.26 -13.48
C GLN A 510 1.22 25.45 -14.20
N ARG A 511 2.34 25.16 -13.53
CA ARG A 511 3.41 24.32 -14.10
C ARG A 511 2.93 22.90 -14.42
N LEU A 512 1.99 22.38 -13.63
CA LEU A 512 1.36 21.07 -13.88
C LEU A 512 0.31 21.11 -15.00
N GLY A 513 -0.02 22.29 -15.53
CA GLY A 513 -1.04 22.49 -16.55
C GLY A 513 -2.46 22.28 -16.04
N LEU A 514 -2.69 22.44 -14.74
CA LEU A 514 -4.01 22.34 -14.11
C LEU A 514 -4.70 23.71 -14.04
N LEU A 515 -3.90 24.78 -14.11
CA LEU A 515 -4.36 26.17 -14.19
C LEU A 515 -3.72 26.87 -15.40
N ASP A 516 -4.42 27.87 -15.95
CA ASP A 516 -3.86 28.85 -16.88
C ASP A 516 -3.05 29.96 -16.16
N GLU A 517 -2.47 30.87 -16.93
CA GLU A 517 -1.72 32.03 -16.45
C GLU A 517 -2.53 32.98 -15.54
N ASN A 518 -3.86 32.97 -15.65
CA ASN A 518 -4.77 33.77 -14.82
C ASN A 518 -5.26 33.02 -13.57
N GLY A 519 -4.82 31.76 -13.38
CA GLY A 519 -5.21 30.91 -12.26
C GLY A 519 -6.58 30.24 -12.43
N LYS A 520 -7.08 30.13 -13.67
CA LYS A 520 -8.33 29.44 -14.01
C LYS A 520 -8.08 27.97 -14.30
N ILE A 521 -8.97 27.10 -13.81
CA ILE A 521 -8.88 25.65 -14.01
C ILE A 521 -8.92 25.32 -15.50
N THR A 522 -7.97 24.50 -15.94
CA THR A 522 -7.86 24.04 -17.33
C THR A 522 -7.98 22.52 -17.42
N PRO A 523 -9.16 22.00 -17.80
CA PRO A 523 -9.32 20.56 -18.08
C PRO A 523 -8.39 20.07 -19.19
N TRP A 524 -8.05 18.77 -19.14
CA TRP A 524 -7.24 18.12 -20.17
C TRP A 524 -8.05 17.93 -21.45
N VAL A 525 -7.74 18.74 -22.46
CA VAL A 525 -8.42 18.69 -23.76
C VAL A 525 -7.91 17.50 -24.57
N ILE A 526 -8.85 16.66 -25.02
CA ILE A 526 -8.59 15.54 -25.93
C ILE A 526 -9.44 15.74 -27.18
N ARG A 527 -8.84 15.59 -28.35
CA ARG A 527 -9.55 15.58 -29.64
C ARG A 527 -9.68 14.16 -30.17
N ARG A 528 -10.71 13.88 -30.98
CA ARG A 528 -10.93 12.53 -31.54
C ARG A 528 -9.76 12.08 -32.41
N ASP A 529 -9.17 12.98 -33.19
CA ASP A 529 -8.03 12.68 -34.06
C ASP A 529 -6.76 12.27 -33.30
N MET A 530 -6.68 12.52 -31.99
CA MET A 530 -5.56 12.11 -31.14
C MET A 530 -5.63 10.63 -30.71
N ILE A 531 -6.83 10.05 -30.71
CA ILE A 531 -7.12 8.78 -30.04
C ILE A 531 -7.95 7.82 -30.90
N ASP A 532 -8.28 8.18 -32.14
CA ASP A 532 -9.17 7.42 -33.01
C ASP A 532 -8.60 6.08 -33.52
N THR A 533 -7.30 5.85 -33.34
CA THR A 533 -6.62 4.57 -33.60
C THR A 533 -5.66 4.21 -32.47
N PRO A 534 -5.34 2.90 -32.29
CA PRO A 534 -4.37 2.45 -31.30
C PRO A 534 -2.99 3.12 -31.43
N ASP A 535 -2.48 3.29 -32.65
CA ASP A 535 -1.17 3.91 -32.90
C ASP A 535 -1.13 5.37 -32.43
N LYS A 536 -2.22 6.11 -32.63
CA LYS A 536 -2.34 7.50 -32.17
C LYS A 536 -2.50 7.55 -30.65
N LEU A 537 -3.36 6.71 -30.06
CA LEU A 537 -3.53 6.66 -28.61
C LEU A 537 -2.20 6.46 -27.88
N LEU A 538 -1.33 5.56 -28.34
CA LEU A 538 -0.05 5.30 -27.69
C LEU A 538 1.08 6.24 -28.15
N GLY A 539 1.07 6.68 -29.42
CA GLY A 539 2.16 7.44 -30.03
C GLY A 539 1.98 8.96 -30.07
N ASN A 540 0.82 9.50 -29.68
CA ASN A 540 0.54 10.93 -29.81
C ASN A 540 1.33 11.77 -28.80
N LYS A 541 2.28 12.57 -29.31
CA LYS A 541 3.13 13.45 -28.50
C LYS A 541 2.41 14.62 -27.86
N GLU A 542 1.36 15.14 -28.49
CA GLU A 542 0.54 16.20 -27.91
C GLU A 542 -0.21 15.68 -26.67
N LEU A 543 -0.71 14.44 -26.74
CA LEU A 543 -1.44 13.78 -25.66
C LEU A 543 -0.55 13.47 -24.44
N TRP A 544 0.69 13.03 -24.68
CA TRP A 544 1.60 12.54 -23.63
C TRP A 544 2.77 13.48 -23.32
N GLY A 545 2.56 14.79 -23.46
CA GLY A 545 3.51 15.80 -22.95
C GLY A 545 4.85 15.86 -23.70
N GLY A 546 4.82 15.70 -25.03
CA GLY A 546 5.96 15.79 -25.92
C GLY A 546 6.64 14.45 -26.26
N LYS A 547 6.15 13.35 -25.70
CA LYS A 547 6.70 11.99 -25.85
C LYS A 547 5.62 11.02 -26.34
N ASP A 548 5.99 9.82 -26.79
CA ASP A 548 4.99 8.75 -26.82
C ASP A 548 4.67 8.29 -25.38
N LEU A 549 3.62 7.48 -25.23
CA LEU A 549 3.17 7.03 -23.92
C LEU A 549 4.22 6.21 -23.17
N TRP A 550 5.02 5.40 -23.89
CA TRP A 550 6.01 4.54 -23.24
C TRP A 550 7.07 5.39 -22.54
N HIS A 551 7.64 6.37 -23.26
CA HIS A 551 8.62 7.30 -22.70
C HIS A 551 7.99 8.25 -21.67
N ALA A 552 6.70 8.60 -21.81
CA ALA A 552 6.00 9.39 -20.82
C ALA A 552 5.83 8.63 -19.49
N LEU A 553 5.58 7.32 -19.52
CA LEU A 553 5.39 6.50 -18.31
C LEU A 553 6.70 6.04 -17.67
N TYR A 554 7.67 5.62 -18.48
CA TYR A 554 8.76 4.77 -18.01
C TYR A 554 10.14 5.42 -18.06
N ASP A 555 10.30 6.59 -18.66
CA ASP A 555 11.58 7.30 -18.59
C ASP A 555 11.94 7.59 -17.13
N VAL A 556 13.20 7.30 -16.77
CA VAL A 556 13.74 7.61 -15.45
C VAL A 556 13.74 9.14 -15.26
N PRO A 557 13.06 9.66 -14.22
CA PRO A 557 13.05 11.09 -13.96
C PRO A 557 14.45 11.58 -13.56
N ALA A 558 14.74 12.85 -13.85
CA ALA A 558 15.95 13.50 -13.35
C ALA A 558 15.84 13.75 -11.84
N GLY A 559 16.96 13.63 -11.13
CA GLY A 559 17.06 13.92 -9.71
C GLY A 559 18.42 13.53 -9.16
N ASP A 560 18.63 13.81 -7.88
CA ASP A 560 19.89 13.57 -7.20
C ASP A 560 19.85 12.29 -6.35
N ILE A 561 21.00 11.65 -6.23
CA ILE A 561 21.35 10.70 -5.18
C ILE A 561 22.29 11.44 -4.22
N THR A 562 21.84 11.65 -2.98
CA THR A 562 22.60 12.37 -1.94
C THR A 562 22.88 11.47 -0.74
N PRO A 563 23.95 11.74 0.04
CA PRO A 563 24.25 10.97 1.25
C PRO A 563 23.08 10.98 2.26
N GLU A 564 22.41 12.12 2.40
CA GLU A 564 21.27 12.31 3.29
C GLU A 564 20.07 11.45 2.89
N HIS A 565 19.68 11.45 1.61
CA HIS A 565 18.53 10.64 1.15
C HIS A 565 18.85 9.15 1.19
N VAL A 566 20.10 8.74 0.96
CA VAL A 566 20.54 7.35 1.18
C VAL A 566 20.40 6.98 2.67
N GLN A 567 20.75 7.90 3.57
CA GLN A 567 20.59 7.70 5.01
C GLN A 567 19.12 7.64 5.44
N HIS A 568 18.26 8.46 4.83
CA HIS A 568 16.81 8.45 5.03
C HIS A 568 16.17 7.15 4.54
N ALA A 569 16.47 6.70 3.32
CA ALA A 569 15.97 5.44 2.80
C ALA A 569 16.35 4.26 3.69
N PHE A 570 17.60 4.22 4.18
CA PHE A 570 18.04 3.18 5.10
C PHE A 570 17.29 3.24 6.42
N TYR A 571 17.07 4.44 6.97
CA TYR A 571 16.24 4.64 8.15
C TYR A 571 14.81 4.12 7.95
N MET A 572 14.18 4.40 6.82
CA MET A 572 12.81 3.97 6.53
C MET A 572 12.70 2.45 6.38
N ALA A 573 13.63 1.83 5.64
CA ALA A 573 13.70 0.38 5.48
C ALA A 573 13.92 -0.34 6.82
N ALA A 574 14.88 0.12 7.61
CA ALA A 574 15.19 -0.48 8.92
C ALA A 574 14.05 -0.31 9.93
N ASN A 575 13.43 0.88 10.01
CA ASN A 575 12.31 1.08 10.93
C ASN A 575 11.08 0.28 10.54
N TYR A 576 10.71 0.21 9.26
CA TYR A 576 9.58 -0.61 8.86
C TYR A 576 9.86 -2.10 9.10
N GLY A 577 11.03 -2.59 8.71
CA GLY A 577 11.42 -3.97 8.97
C GLY A 577 11.43 -4.32 10.47
N PHE A 578 11.88 -3.39 11.32
CA PHE A 578 11.80 -3.53 12.79
C PHE A 578 10.36 -3.64 13.29
N GLN A 579 9.45 -2.79 12.78
CA GLN A 579 8.03 -2.82 13.13
C GLN A 579 7.37 -4.12 12.67
N LEU A 580 7.72 -4.59 11.47
CA LEU A 580 7.27 -5.86 10.95
C LEU A 580 7.73 -6.99 11.88
N LEU A 581 9.01 -7.10 12.24
CA LEU A 581 9.48 -8.14 13.19
C LEU A 581 8.71 -8.15 14.54
N ASN A 582 8.16 -7.01 14.95
CA ASN A 582 7.34 -6.85 16.14
C ASN A 582 5.84 -7.13 15.94
N GLY A 583 5.43 -7.56 14.75
CA GLY A 583 4.04 -7.83 14.39
C GLY A 583 3.21 -6.61 14.04
N ASN A 584 3.85 -5.49 13.72
CA ASN A 584 3.18 -4.25 13.35
C ASN A 584 3.31 -3.99 11.84
N LEU A 585 2.34 -4.48 11.07
CA LEU A 585 2.31 -4.40 9.60
C LEU A 585 1.68 -3.11 9.06
N ALA A 586 0.98 -2.36 9.91
CA ALA A 586 0.47 -1.02 9.62
C ALA A 586 1.16 -0.06 10.58
N ALA A 587 2.35 0.38 10.20
CA ALA A 587 3.33 0.98 11.10
C ALA A 587 3.36 2.50 11.01
N ALA A 588 3.06 3.16 12.12
CA ALA A 588 3.23 4.60 12.26
C ALA A 588 4.73 4.95 12.43
N ILE A 589 5.37 5.49 11.40
CA ILE A 589 6.80 5.85 11.39
C ILE A 589 6.94 7.35 11.18
N ASP A 590 7.85 7.97 11.94
CA ASP A 590 8.16 9.39 11.82
C ASP A 590 9.16 9.61 10.67
N ASP A 591 8.79 10.43 9.69
CA ASP A 591 9.68 10.92 8.65
C ASP A 591 10.33 12.22 9.15
N TYR A 592 11.63 12.15 9.45
CA TYR A 592 12.37 13.27 10.02
C TYR A 592 12.67 14.38 9.01
N GLU A 593 12.66 14.10 7.71
CA GLU A 593 12.84 15.11 6.66
C GLU A 593 11.56 15.91 6.44
N LEU A 594 10.43 15.21 6.39
CA LEU A 594 9.12 15.83 6.19
C LEU A 594 8.52 16.40 7.49
N LYS A 595 9.03 15.98 8.65
CA LYS A 595 8.49 16.31 9.97
C LYS A 595 7.04 15.88 10.13
N GLN A 596 6.74 14.70 9.62
CA GLN A 596 5.40 14.13 9.58
C GLN A 596 5.46 12.66 9.98
N ARG A 597 4.36 12.13 10.49
CA ARG A 597 4.20 10.72 10.77
C ARG A 597 3.37 10.09 9.66
N PHE A 598 3.82 8.95 9.14
CA PHE A 598 3.10 8.22 8.10
C PHE A 598 2.64 6.87 8.63
N MET A 599 1.45 6.43 8.22
CA MET A 599 1.05 5.04 8.31
C MET A 599 1.64 4.29 7.13
N ASN A 600 2.60 3.41 7.40
CA ASN A 600 3.35 2.68 6.38
C ASN A 600 2.89 1.22 6.34
N ASP A 601 2.96 0.64 5.15
CA ASP A 601 2.74 -0.77 4.84
C ASP A 601 3.96 -1.34 4.09
N LEU A 602 3.84 -2.58 3.59
CA LEU A 602 4.95 -3.32 3.00
C LEU A 602 5.54 -2.64 1.76
N ALA A 603 4.75 -1.86 1.02
CA ALA A 603 5.23 -1.11 -0.13
C ALA A 603 6.33 -0.11 0.25
N THR A 604 6.32 0.39 1.50
CA THR A 604 7.38 1.24 2.05
C THR A 604 8.70 0.48 2.16
N TYR A 605 8.66 -0.77 2.66
CA TYR A 605 9.84 -1.61 2.71
C TYR A 605 10.36 -1.90 1.30
N ARG A 606 9.47 -2.36 0.41
CA ARG A 606 9.79 -2.73 -0.97
C ARG A 606 10.55 -1.60 -1.67
N ILE A 607 9.99 -0.39 -1.70
CA ILE A 607 10.61 0.69 -2.49
C ILE A 607 12.01 1.07 -1.99
N PHE A 608 12.19 1.22 -0.67
CA PHE A 608 13.48 1.63 -0.13
C PHE A 608 14.51 0.50 -0.21
N THR A 609 14.12 -0.76 0.01
CA THR A 609 15.05 -1.87 -0.15
C THR A 609 15.43 -2.09 -1.61
N SER A 610 14.47 -2.01 -2.54
CA SER A 610 14.78 -2.09 -3.98
C SER A 610 15.72 -0.97 -4.40
N TRP A 611 15.49 0.28 -3.95
CA TRP A 611 16.36 1.40 -4.29
C TRP A 611 17.78 1.23 -3.71
N LEU A 612 17.91 1.00 -2.39
CA LEU A 612 19.21 0.79 -1.74
C LEU A 612 19.99 -0.37 -2.35
N TRP A 613 19.29 -1.47 -2.66
CA TRP A 613 19.87 -2.60 -3.37
C TRP A 613 20.45 -2.16 -4.72
N THR A 614 19.72 -1.33 -5.51
CA THR A 614 20.24 -0.85 -6.81
C THR A 614 21.47 0.02 -6.63
N LEU A 615 21.50 0.87 -5.59
CA LEU A 615 22.65 1.74 -5.33
C LEU A 615 23.93 0.92 -5.06
N ILE A 616 23.80 -0.17 -4.30
CA ILE A 616 24.93 -1.01 -3.90
C ILE A 616 25.37 -1.95 -5.03
N ASN A 617 24.43 -2.60 -5.71
CA ASN A 617 24.74 -3.62 -6.72
C ASN A 617 25.01 -3.05 -8.12
N ARG A 618 24.73 -1.77 -8.35
CA ARG A 618 25.03 -1.08 -9.63
C ARG A 618 26.12 -0.03 -9.52
N ASP A 619 26.90 -0.04 -8.44
CA ASP A 619 27.99 0.92 -8.20
C ASP A 619 27.52 2.38 -8.36
N ALA A 620 26.31 2.70 -7.88
CA ALA A 620 25.78 4.05 -8.00
C ALA A 620 26.68 5.05 -7.24
N VAL A 621 26.79 6.26 -7.80
CA VAL A 621 27.60 7.32 -7.22
C VAL A 621 26.74 8.43 -6.64
N ILE A 622 27.24 9.04 -5.56
CA ILE A 622 26.69 10.26 -5.02
C ILE A 622 26.78 11.37 -6.06
N THR A 623 25.67 12.02 -6.32
CA THR A 623 25.54 13.05 -7.39
C THR A 623 25.80 14.47 -6.89
N LYS A 624 25.75 14.67 -5.57
CA LYS A 624 25.93 15.97 -4.90
C LYS A 624 26.62 15.79 -3.56
N ASP A 625 27.53 16.70 -3.23
CA ASP A 625 28.19 16.75 -1.92
C ASP A 625 27.15 16.82 -0.79
N GLY A 626 27.43 16.12 0.30
CA GLY A 626 26.58 16.10 1.49
C GLY A 626 27.28 15.45 2.66
N TYR A 627 26.51 15.07 3.67
CA TYR A 627 26.98 14.48 4.90
C TYR A 627 26.14 13.27 5.30
N LEU A 628 26.80 12.23 5.83
CA LEU A 628 26.14 11.32 6.75
C LEU A 628 26.12 11.96 8.14
N LYS A 629 24.95 11.89 8.78
CA LYS A 629 24.66 12.58 10.03
C LYS A 629 24.62 11.63 11.21
N ALA A 630 25.18 12.05 12.33
CA ALA A 630 25.05 11.39 13.62
C ALA A 630 23.71 11.76 14.28
N PRO A 631 23.18 10.87 15.15
CA PRO A 631 21.97 11.17 15.90
C PRO A 631 22.16 12.32 16.88
N LYS A 632 21.11 13.12 17.03
CA LYS A 632 21.03 14.21 17.99
C LYS A 632 19.64 14.29 18.58
N LEU A 633 19.55 14.51 19.89
CA LEU A 633 18.30 14.93 20.52
C LEU A 633 17.97 16.37 20.12
N THR A 634 16.90 16.53 19.34
CA THR A 634 16.39 17.82 18.90
C THR A 634 15.01 18.09 19.52
N LYS A 635 14.44 19.26 19.22
CA LYS A 635 13.04 19.57 19.57
C LYS A 635 12.01 18.64 18.89
N ASP A 636 12.40 17.94 17.83
CA ASP A 636 11.55 17.04 17.06
C ASP A 636 11.83 15.54 17.38
N GLY A 637 12.67 15.28 18.39
CA GLY A 637 13.11 13.95 18.82
C GLY A 637 14.56 13.63 18.47
N VAL A 638 14.96 12.37 18.67
CA VAL A 638 16.27 11.86 18.25
C VAL A 638 16.24 11.61 16.75
N ILE A 639 16.97 12.43 15.98
CA ILE A 639 17.03 12.35 14.51
C ILE A 639 18.49 12.46 14.03
N PRO A 640 18.81 11.98 12.83
CA PRO A 640 20.10 12.29 12.18
C PRO A 640 20.21 13.80 11.93
N ALA A 641 21.13 14.49 12.62
CA ALA A 641 21.24 15.96 12.52
C ALA A 641 22.66 16.52 12.56
N ASP A 642 23.60 15.87 13.24
CA ASP A 642 24.97 16.37 13.35
C ASP A 642 25.83 15.87 12.18
N ASP A 643 26.32 16.78 11.35
CA ASP A 643 27.16 16.45 10.19
C ASP A 643 28.51 15.88 10.65
N VAL A 644 28.76 14.60 10.38
CA VAL A 644 29.97 13.90 10.90
C VAL A 644 30.86 13.31 9.81
N ILE A 645 30.29 12.85 8.70
CA ILE A 645 31.07 12.24 7.62
C ILE A 645 30.73 12.97 6.33
N LYS A 646 31.66 13.80 5.86
CA LYS A 646 31.52 14.45 4.55
C LYS A 646 31.65 13.42 3.45
N VAL A 647 30.70 13.40 2.53
CA VAL A 647 30.71 12.53 1.36
C VAL A 647 30.69 13.41 0.11
N SER A 648 31.66 13.20 -0.78
CA SER A 648 31.82 14.03 -1.96
C SER A 648 31.05 13.44 -3.14
N LYS A 649 30.64 14.30 -4.07
CA LYS A 649 30.15 13.86 -5.38
C LYS A 649 31.15 12.91 -6.04
N GLY A 650 30.64 11.82 -6.59
CA GLY A 650 31.43 10.75 -7.23
C GLY A 650 31.78 9.58 -6.30
N THR A 651 31.63 9.72 -4.97
CA THR A 651 31.79 8.59 -4.04
C THR A 651 30.75 7.50 -4.35
N LYS A 652 31.18 6.23 -4.42
CA LYS A 652 30.26 5.11 -4.62
C LYS A 652 29.44 4.88 -3.35
N VAL A 653 28.14 4.62 -3.48
CA VAL A 653 27.27 4.37 -2.32
C VAL A 653 27.74 3.16 -1.49
N LYS A 654 28.29 2.13 -2.15
CA LYS A 654 28.86 0.97 -1.47
C LYS A 654 30.00 1.31 -0.50
N GLU A 655 30.78 2.37 -0.78
CA GLU A 655 31.91 2.78 0.06
C GLU A 655 31.46 3.41 1.39
N ILE A 656 30.24 3.96 1.45
CA ILE A 656 29.70 4.61 2.64
C ILE A 656 28.76 3.71 3.45
N PHE A 657 28.51 2.48 3.00
CA PHE A 657 27.50 1.60 3.56
C PHE A 657 27.79 1.18 5.01
N GLU A 658 29.05 0.85 5.35
CA GLU A 658 29.44 0.52 6.72
C GLU A 658 29.27 1.71 7.68
N SER A 659 29.54 2.92 7.20
CA SER A 659 29.35 4.15 7.97
C SER A 659 27.86 4.41 8.21
N LEU A 660 27.05 4.25 7.17
CA LEU A 660 25.59 4.36 7.25
C LEU A 660 25.00 3.39 8.28
N TRP A 661 25.44 2.13 8.21
CA TRP A 661 25.07 1.08 9.14
C TRP A 661 25.36 1.47 10.59
N LYS A 662 26.60 1.89 10.87
CA LYS A 662 27.03 2.28 12.21
C LYS A 662 26.21 3.47 12.74
N LEU A 663 26.02 4.50 11.92
CA LEU A 663 25.26 5.69 12.31
C LEU A 663 23.79 5.37 12.59
N HIS A 664 23.19 4.39 11.90
CA HIS A 664 21.84 3.94 12.20
C HIS A 664 21.76 3.19 13.54
N LEU A 665 22.75 2.36 13.87
CA LEU A 665 22.85 1.73 15.19
C LEU A 665 23.06 2.77 16.30
N ASP A 666 23.92 3.77 16.07
CA ASP A 666 24.10 4.88 17.00
C ASP A 666 22.77 5.62 17.22
N TRP A 667 22.01 5.87 16.15
CA TRP A 667 20.67 6.46 16.23
C TRP A 667 19.70 5.60 17.04
N THR A 668 19.69 4.28 16.79
CA THR A 668 18.83 3.33 17.50
C THR A 668 19.12 3.36 19.01
N ASN A 669 20.39 3.36 19.38
CA ASN A 669 20.84 3.41 20.78
C ASN A 669 20.43 4.73 21.45
N GLU A 670 20.66 5.87 20.80
CA GLU A 670 20.26 7.17 21.36
C GLU A 670 18.73 7.31 21.44
N PHE A 671 17.97 6.75 20.49
CA PHE A 671 16.51 6.70 20.55
C PHE A 671 16.01 5.91 21.77
N TYR A 672 16.60 4.73 22.05
CA TYR A 672 16.23 3.93 23.22
C TYR A 672 16.61 4.60 24.53
N LYS A 673 17.82 5.17 24.61
CA LYS A 673 18.29 5.94 25.77
C LYS A 673 17.38 7.13 26.06
N GLU A 674 16.97 7.86 25.03
CA GLU A 674 16.03 8.98 25.17
C GLU A 674 14.67 8.52 25.69
N GLN A 675 14.13 7.44 25.14
CA GLN A 675 12.86 6.86 25.58
C GLN A 675 12.91 6.44 27.05
N ASP A 676 13.97 5.74 27.45
CA ASP A 676 14.18 5.29 28.84
C ASP A 676 14.33 6.48 29.78
N MET A 677 15.11 7.49 29.39
CA MET A 677 15.29 8.72 30.15
C MET A 677 13.98 9.49 30.36
N ARG A 678 13.13 9.58 29.33
CA ARG A 678 11.79 10.19 29.48
C ARG A 678 10.90 9.38 30.39
N ALA A 679 10.91 8.06 30.30
CA ALA A 679 10.16 7.21 31.21
C ALA A 679 10.60 7.42 32.66
N SER A 680 11.92 7.46 32.91
CA SER A 680 12.47 7.74 34.24
C SER A 680 12.04 9.10 34.78
N LYS A 681 12.11 10.17 33.97
CA LYS A 681 11.65 11.51 34.37
C LYS A 681 10.17 11.50 34.74
N ARG A 682 9.32 10.85 33.94
CA ARG A 682 7.87 10.81 34.19
C ARG A 682 7.53 10.05 35.47
N ILE A 683 8.27 8.99 35.79
CA ILE A 683 8.17 8.31 37.09
C ILE A 683 8.55 9.28 38.22
N LEU A 684 9.68 9.97 38.13
CA LEU A 684 10.09 10.92 39.16
C LEU A 684 9.09 12.06 39.35
N GLU A 685 8.54 12.59 38.26
CA GLU A 685 7.48 13.61 38.28
C GLU A 685 6.24 13.11 39.03
N LYS A 686 5.79 11.88 38.76
CA LYS A 686 4.64 11.27 39.44
C LYS A 686 4.82 11.19 40.97
N PHE A 687 6.06 11.00 41.43
CA PHE A 687 6.39 10.88 42.85
C PHE A 687 7.03 12.15 43.46
N GLY A 688 6.95 13.30 42.77
CA GLY A 688 7.40 14.59 43.30
C GLY A 688 8.92 14.72 43.46
N LYS A 689 9.72 13.97 42.68
CA LYS A 689 11.19 13.95 42.74
C LYS A 689 11.89 14.34 41.44
N SER A 690 11.22 15.14 40.59
CA SER A 690 11.67 15.48 39.24
C SER A 690 13.03 16.20 39.16
N GLU A 691 13.47 16.87 40.22
CA GLU A 691 14.73 17.64 40.26
C GLU A 691 15.95 16.81 40.71
N ASP A 692 15.76 15.58 41.20
CA ASP A 692 16.85 14.75 41.72
C ASP A 692 17.58 14.02 40.58
N LYS A 693 18.71 14.61 40.16
CA LYS A 693 19.54 14.07 39.06
C LYS A 693 20.20 12.73 39.40
N GLY A 694 20.57 12.51 40.66
CA GLY A 694 21.19 11.24 41.07
C GLY A 694 20.18 10.11 41.04
N LEU A 695 18.97 10.39 41.53
CA LEU A 695 17.85 9.46 41.48
C LEU A 695 17.40 9.16 40.05
N LEU A 696 17.43 10.16 39.16
CA LEU A 696 17.12 9.98 37.75
C LEU A 696 18.05 8.96 37.09
N GLU A 697 19.36 9.05 37.37
CA GLU A 697 20.34 8.12 36.81
C GLU A 697 20.13 6.68 37.30
N GLU A 698 19.82 6.50 38.58
CA GLU A 698 19.56 5.18 39.17
C GLU A 698 18.25 4.57 38.66
N VAL A 699 17.18 5.36 38.56
CA VAL A 699 15.91 4.90 37.95
C VAL A 699 16.12 4.55 36.47
N TYR A 700 16.89 5.36 35.73
CA TYR A 700 17.24 5.08 34.34
C TYR A 700 17.99 3.74 34.19
N LYS A 701 18.99 3.45 35.03
CA LYS A 701 19.73 2.17 34.98
C LYS A 701 18.80 0.98 35.15
N VAL A 702 17.83 1.07 36.07
CA VAL A 702 16.84 0.00 36.29
C VAL A 702 15.92 -0.14 35.08
N LEU A 703 15.33 0.96 34.59
CA LEU A 703 14.42 0.91 33.45
C LEU A 703 15.10 0.46 32.16
N SER A 704 16.30 0.95 31.89
CA SER A 704 17.02 0.60 30.66
C SER A 704 17.29 -0.89 30.59
N LYS A 705 17.66 -1.52 31.72
CA LYS A 705 17.78 -2.98 31.81
C LYS A 705 16.42 -3.67 31.68
N ALA A 706 15.38 -3.16 32.33
CA ALA A 706 14.03 -3.74 32.25
C ALA A 706 13.45 -3.67 30.83
N TYR A 707 13.74 -2.63 30.06
CA TYR A 707 13.19 -2.40 28.73
C TYR A 707 14.04 -2.95 27.57
N ASN A 708 15.24 -3.48 27.84
CA ASN A 708 16.27 -3.79 26.83
C ASN A 708 15.89 -4.86 25.78
N ALA A 709 15.19 -5.91 26.18
CA ALA A 709 14.76 -6.99 25.29
C ALA A 709 13.38 -7.43 25.75
N GLY A 710 12.42 -7.50 24.82
CA GLY A 710 10.99 -7.77 25.03
C GLY A 710 10.52 -7.32 26.42
N PRO A 711 10.06 -6.06 26.60
CA PRO A 711 10.07 -5.37 27.88
C PRO A 711 9.77 -6.31 29.05
N PHE A 712 10.69 -6.31 30.01
CA PHE A 712 10.72 -7.14 31.20
C PHE A 712 11.23 -8.59 31.03
N ARG A 713 11.89 -8.93 29.91
CA ARG A 713 12.51 -10.26 29.71
C ARG A 713 13.71 -10.50 30.63
N GLU A 714 14.62 -9.54 30.73
CA GLU A 714 15.84 -9.67 31.57
C GLU A 714 15.59 -9.30 33.04
N MET A 715 14.59 -8.46 33.30
CA MET A 715 14.20 -8.02 34.63
C MET A 715 12.68 -7.85 34.65
N SER A 716 11.99 -8.65 35.47
CA SER A 716 10.52 -8.60 35.54
C SER A 716 10.01 -7.21 35.97
N ALA A 717 8.78 -6.86 35.59
CA ALA A 717 8.14 -5.62 36.03
C ALA A 717 8.13 -5.50 37.56
N LYS A 718 7.81 -6.60 38.25
CA LYS A 718 7.87 -6.70 39.71
C LYS A 718 9.26 -6.41 40.28
N GLU A 719 10.32 -7.00 39.71
CA GLU A 719 11.69 -6.76 40.18
C GLU A 719 12.11 -5.30 39.94
N ALA A 720 11.78 -4.75 38.77
CA ALA A 720 12.06 -3.36 38.43
C ALA A 720 11.32 -2.40 39.37
N SER A 721 10.04 -2.69 39.68
CA SER A 721 9.22 -1.87 40.57
C SER A 721 9.71 -1.91 42.01
N GLU A 722 10.13 -3.07 42.53
CA GLU A 722 10.73 -3.20 43.87
C GLU A 722 12.00 -2.36 44.01
N ARG A 723 12.88 -2.39 43.00
CA ARG A 723 14.13 -1.60 42.98
C ARG A 723 13.85 -0.10 42.93
N ILE A 724 12.97 0.33 42.03
CA ILE A 724 12.62 1.75 41.89
C ILE A 724 11.87 2.24 43.12
N ALA A 725 10.92 1.47 43.66
CA ALA A 725 10.17 1.84 44.86
C ALA A 725 11.09 2.05 46.07
N LYS A 726 12.15 1.24 46.20
CA LYS A 726 13.18 1.43 47.23
C LYS A 726 13.94 2.76 47.05
N LEU A 727 14.26 3.14 45.82
CA LEU A 727 14.90 4.42 45.51
C LEU A 727 13.96 5.60 45.80
N LEU A 728 12.66 5.44 45.52
CA LEU A 728 11.66 6.49 45.70
C LEU A 728 11.12 6.59 47.14
N GLY A 729 11.24 5.54 47.94
CA GLY A 729 10.61 5.46 49.27
C GLY A 729 9.09 5.33 49.18
N THR A 730 8.58 4.56 48.21
CA THR A 730 7.14 4.36 47.94
C THR A 730 6.77 2.88 47.85
N SER A 731 5.49 2.56 47.56
CA SER A 731 5.01 1.21 47.32
C SER A 731 5.42 0.67 45.92
N PRO A 732 5.91 -0.58 45.82
CA PRO A 732 6.17 -1.23 44.53
C PRO A 732 4.97 -1.28 43.59
N SER A 733 3.74 -1.41 44.12
CA SER A 733 2.53 -1.55 43.29
C SER A 733 2.24 -0.31 42.43
N GLU A 734 2.43 0.89 43.00
CA GLU A 734 2.17 2.16 42.29
C GLU A 734 3.21 2.44 41.21
N VAL A 735 4.44 1.96 41.43
CA VAL A 735 5.54 2.02 40.48
C VAL A 735 5.34 1.00 39.36
N GLU A 736 4.90 -0.21 39.68
CA GLU A 736 4.70 -1.30 38.71
C GLU A 736 3.71 -0.92 37.62
N GLU A 737 2.58 -0.31 37.98
CA GLU A 737 1.61 0.18 36.99
C GLU A 737 2.22 1.23 36.05
N GLU A 738 3.01 2.17 36.61
CA GLU A 738 3.62 3.23 35.82
C GLU A 738 4.70 2.69 34.87
N ILE A 739 5.59 1.80 35.33
CA ILE A 739 6.63 1.22 34.48
C ILE A 739 6.03 0.38 33.35
N ILE A 740 4.91 -0.31 33.59
CA ILE A 740 4.21 -1.08 32.55
C ILE A 740 3.60 -0.13 31.52
N ASN A 741 2.96 0.96 31.98
CA ASN A 741 2.35 1.96 31.11
C ASN A 741 3.37 2.70 30.23
N LEU A 742 4.61 2.86 30.71
CA LEU A 742 5.70 3.53 30.01
C LEU A 742 6.61 2.60 29.21
N ALA A 743 6.42 1.28 29.34
CA ALA A 743 7.23 0.30 28.63
C ALA A 743 7.16 0.48 27.10
N PRO A 744 8.26 0.24 26.37
CA PRO A 744 8.23 0.18 24.92
C PRO A 744 7.19 -0.83 24.43
N ARG A 745 6.51 -0.53 23.32
CA ARG A 745 5.52 -1.43 22.72
C ARG A 745 6.13 -2.42 21.73
N PHE A 746 7.45 -2.56 21.76
CA PHE A 746 8.24 -3.35 20.85
C PHE A 746 9.39 -4.02 21.61
N ASP A 747 9.82 -5.16 21.10
CA ASP A 747 11.01 -5.86 21.49
C ASP A 747 12.22 -5.29 20.75
N ARG A 748 13.06 -4.57 21.49
CA ARG A 748 14.29 -3.96 21.00
C ARG A 748 15.35 -4.98 20.58
N SER A 749 15.26 -6.24 21.01
CA SER A 749 16.19 -7.29 20.57
C SER A 749 16.07 -7.64 19.08
N PHE A 750 15.00 -7.17 18.42
CA PHE A 750 14.86 -7.27 16.96
C PHE A 750 15.62 -6.20 16.17
N ALA A 751 16.14 -5.14 16.80
CA ALA A 751 16.89 -4.12 16.06
C ALA A 751 18.18 -4.67 15.42
N PRO A 752 19.03 -5.44 16.12
CA PRO A 752 20.16 -6.11 15.48
C PRO A 752 19.75 -7.10 14.38
N VAL A 753 18.58 -7.74 14.54
CA VAL A 753 18.07 -8.73 13.58
C VAL A 753 17.71 -8.09 12.25
N ILE A 754 16.89 -7.03 12.24
CA ILE A 754 16.52 -6.37 10.98
C ILE A 754 17.74 -5.83 10.28
N MET A 755 18.69 -5.30 11.05
CA MET A 755 19.95 -4.85 10.53
C MET A 755 20.64 -6.02 9.80
N GLU A 756 20.87 -7.16 10.46
CA GLU A 756 21.51 -8.32 9.83
C GLU A 756 20.83 -8.77 8.52
N ILE A 757 19.49 -8.79 8.52
CA ILE A 757 18.69 -9.12 7.32
C ILE A 757 18.99 -8.12 6.19
N LEU A 758 18.90 -6.81 6.46
CA LEU A 758 19.17 -5.77 5.45
C LEU A 758 20.60 -5.84 4.90
N MET A 759 21.59 -6.13 5.76
CA MET A 759 22.98 -6.28 5.33
C MET A 759 23.12 -7.40 4.28
N LYS A 760 22.53 -8.56 4.55
CA LYS A 760 22.57 -9.70 3.63
C LYS A 760 21.72 -9.42 2.39
N GLU A 761 20.55 -8.81 2.56
CA GLU A 761 19.62 -8.45 1.48
C GLU A 761 20.27 -7.54 0.45
N PHE A 762 20.92 -6.46 0.89
CA PHE A 762 21.52 -5.49 -0.02
C PHE A 762 22.80 -5.97 -0.70
N LEU A 763 23.54 -6.89 -0.08
CA LEU A 763 24.78 -7.41 -0.64
C LEU A 763 24.56 -8.60 -1.60
N PHE A 764 23.36 -9.17 -1.63
CA PHE A 764 23.11 -10.37 -2.43
C PHE A 764 22.39 -10.06 -3.76
N PRO A 765 22.92 -10.49 -4.92
CA PRO A 765 22.44 -10.06 -6.23
C PRO A 765 21.02 -10.48 -6.68
N LYS A 766 20.24 -11.24 -5.88
CA LYS A 766 18.96 -11.80 -6.35
C LYS A 766 17.67 -11.24 -5.70
N TYR A 767 17.74 -10.24 -4.80
CA TYR A 767 16.63 -9.95 -3.87
C TYR A 767 15.72 -8.75 -4.12
N ILE A 768 15.66 -8.19 -5.32
CA ILE A 768 14.94 -6.91 -5.49
C ILE A 768 13.41 -6.96 -5.30
N MET A 769 12.73 -8.05 -5.71
CA MET A 769 11.26 -8.14 -5.74
C MET A 769 10.65 -8.87 -4.54
N ASN A 770 11.47 -9.56 -3.76
CA ASN A 770 11.00 -10.52 -2.75
C ASN A 770 11.39 -10.13 -1.32
N SER A 771 11.84 -8.90 -1.13
CA SER A 771 12.26 -8.33 0.16
C SER A 771 11.21 -8.54 1.26
N GLY A 772 9.93 -8.28 0.95
CA GLY A 772 8.83 -8.53 1.88
C GLY A 772 8.63 -10.00 2.24
N LYS A 773 8.77 -10.94 1.28
CA LYS A 773 8.67 -12.39 1.55
C LYS A 773 9.80 -12.87 2.46
N ILE A 774 11.01 -12.34 2.31
CA ILE A 774 12.14 -12.65 3.21
C ILE A 774 11.76 -12.31 4.65
N LEU A 775 11.24 -11.09 4.88
CA LEU A 775 10.80 -10.68 6.22
C LEU A 775 9.68 -11.57 6.76
N PHE A 776 8.66 -11.89 5.94
CA PHE A 776 7.59 -12.77 6.37
C PHE A 776 8.08 -14.17 6.75
N VAL A 777 9.09 -14.70 6.06
CA VAL A 777 9.62 -16.04 6.36
C VAL A 777 10.55 -16.04 7.56
N LEU A 778 11.37 -14.99 7.73
CA LEU A 778 12.35 -14.94 8.81
C LEU A 778 11.76 -14.49 10.14
N SER A 779 10.73 -13.64 10.10
CA SER A 779 10.11 -13.05 11.30
C SER A 779 9.48 -14.07 12.28
N PRO A 780 8.85 -15.18 11.84
CA PRO A 780 8.28 -16.19 12.73
C PRO A 780 9.32 -17.10 13.39
N LEU A 781 10.51 -17.23 12.80
CA LEU A 781 11.50 -18.23 13.20
C LEU A 781 12.22 -17.83 14.49
N ASP A 782 12.57 -18.80 15.32
CA ASP A 782 13.47 -18.59 16.46
C ASP A 782 14.90 -18.23 16.01
N PRO A 783 15.73 -17.64 16.87
CA PRO A 783 17.06 -17.16 16.48
C PRO A 783 17.94 -18.22 15.81
N GLU A 784 17.95 -19.47 16.28
CA GLU A 784 18.81 -20.51 15.74
C GLU A 784 18.34 -20.93 14.34
N THR A 785 17.03 -21.21 14.21
CA THR A 785 16.43 -21.59 12.93
C THR A 785 16.53 -20.46 11.91
N ARG A 786 16.31 -19.21 12.35
CA ARG A 786 16.41 -18.02 11.49
C ARG A 786 17.79 -17.89 10.88
N LEU A 787 18.86 -18.07 11.65
CA LEU A 787 20.23 -18.01 11.12
C LEU A 787 20.46 -19.09 10.05
N LYS A 788 20.04 -20.33 10.30
CA LYS A 788 20.14 -21.45 9.33
C LYS A 788 19.40 -21.18 8.03
N VAL A 789 18.14 -20.72 8.13
CA VAL A 789 17.32 -20.37 6.97
C VAL A 789 17.95 -19.19 6.23
N MET A 790 18.35 -18.15 6.94
CA MET A 790 18.98 -16.96 6.38
C MET A 790 20.26 -17.31 5.59
N ASP A 791 21.15 -18.13 6.13
CA ASP A 791 22.36 -18.57 5.42
C ASP A 791 22.05 -19.40 4.16
N SER A 792 20.92 -20.09 4.14
CA SER A 792 20.45 -20.85 2.98
C SER A 792 19.82 -19.93 1.91
N LEU A 793 19.04 -18.94 2.34
CA LEU A 793 18.43 -17.95 1.45
C LEU A 793 19.51 -17.21 0.65
N PHE A 794 20.51 -16.68 1.35
CA PHE A 794 21.61 -15.91 0.75
C PHE A 794 22.70 -16.80 0.10
N SER A 795 22.30 -17.94 -0.47
CA SER A 795 23.15 -18.91 -1.16
C SER A 795 22.59 -19.29 -2.54
N PHE A 796 23.36 -20.03 -3.32
CA PHE A 796 22.89 -20.64 -4.56
C PHE A 796 21.99 -21.84 -4.28
N ARG A 797 20.91 -22.00 -5.06
CA ARG A 797 19.89 -23.03 -4.85
C ARG A 797 20.51 -24.43 -4.82
N GLU A 798 21.46 -24.70 -5.71
CA GLU A 798 22.15 -25.98 -5.83
C GLU A 798 22.86 -26.34 -4.52
N MET A 799 23.45 -25.35 -3.84
CA MET A 799 24.08 -25.56 -2.55
C MET A 799 23.07 -25.86 -1.45
N VAL A 800 21.91 -25.18 -1.46
CA VAL A 800 20.81 -25.45 -0.52
C VAL A 800 20.28 -26.87 -0.73
N GLU A 801 20.09 -27.28 -1.99
CA GLU A 801 19.64 -28.61 -2.36
C GLU A 801 20.63 -29.70 -1.94
N GLU A 802 21.94 -29.48 -2.12
CA GLU A 802 22.98 -30.39 -1.64
C GLU A 802 22.96 -30.54 -0.11
N LYS A 803 22.79 -29.44 0.63
CA LYS A 803 22.67 -29.47 2.09
C LYS A 803 21.45 -30.26 2.55
N VAL A 804 20.30 -30.09 1.88
CA VAL A 804 19.09 -30.89 2.15
C VAL A 804 19.36 -32.38 1.87
N LYS A 805 19.99 -32.72 0.74
CA LYS A 805 20.32 -34.11 0.38
C LYS A 805 21.26 -34.77 1.39
N ARG A 806 22.18 -34.00 1.99
CA ARG A 806 23.10 -34.46 3.03
C ARG A 806 22.48 -34.50 4.44
N GLY A 807 21.26 -34.00 4.61
CA GLY A 807 20.60 -33.88 5.90
C GLY A 807 21.18 -32.80 6.82
N GLU A 808 21.94 -31.84 6.25
CA GLU A 808 22.52 -30.71 6.99
C GLU A 808 21.47 -29.64 7.33
N ILE A 809 20.41 -29.54 6.51
CA ILE A 809 19.25 -28.66 6.72
C ILE A 809 17.97 -29.39 6.31
N GLU A 810 16.83 -28.99 6.87
CA GLU A 810 15.54 -29.62 6.61
C GLU A 810 14.97 -29.29 5.23
N LYS A 811 14.17 -30.20 4.68
CA LYS A 811 13.55 -30.04 3.34
C LYS A 811 12.72 -28.75 3.22
N TYR A 812 12.03 -28.33 4.27
CA TYR A 812 11.19 -27.13 4.24
C TYR A 812 12.00 -25.85 3.96
N VAL A 813 13.31 -25.84 4.23
CA VAL A 813 14.19 -24.70 3.93
C VAL A 813 14.32 -24.50 2.42
N LEU A 814 14.38 -25.58 1.64
CA LEU A 814 14.37 -25.51 0.18
C LEU A 814 12.99 -25.07 -0.35
N GLU A 815 11.90 -25.51 0.29
CA GLU A 815 10.55 -25.08 -0.07
C GLU A 815 10.35 -23.57 0.20
N ILE A 816 10.91 -23.06 1.29
CA ILE A 816 10.99 -21.63 1.61
C ILE A 816 11.80 -20.88 0.54
N TYR A 817 12.96 -21.41 0.15
CA TYR A 817 13.80 -20.83 -0.90
C TYR A 817 12.99 -20.71 -2.19
N ASP A 818 12.40 -21.81 -2.63
CA ASP A 818 11.60 -21.88 -3.85
C ASP A 818 10.38 -20.94 -3.80
N TYR A 819 9.72 -20.79 -2.65
CA TYR A 819 8.63 -19.82 -2.45
C TYR A 819 9.07 -18.36 -2.56
N ILE A 820 10.20 -17.99 -1.93
CA ILE A 820 10.73 -16.63 -1.98
C ILE A 820 11.13 -16.29 -3.42
N TYR A 821 11.74 -17.23 -4.14
CA TYR A 821 12.26 -17.00 -5.48
C TYR A 821 11.29 -17.35 -6.61
N ASP A 822 10.01 -17.62 -6.32
CA ASP A 822 9.01 -18.01 -7.32
C ASP A 822 9.50 -19.19 -8.21
N GLU A 823 10.28 -20.10 -7.62
CA GLU A 823 10.90 -21.25 -8.27
C GLU A 823 10.10 -22.52 -8.04
N TYR A 824 8.95 -22.62 -8.69
CA TYR A 824 8.08 -23.76 -8.54
C TYR A 824 8.46 -24.88 -9.53
N HIS A 825 8.86 -26.04 -8.99
CA HIS A 825 9.17 -27.27 -9.72
C HIS A 825 8.00 -28.26 -9.77
#